data_AF-Q8TTE6-F1
#
_entry.id   AF-Q8TTE6-F1
#
_cell.length_a   1.000
_cell.length_b   1.000
_cell.length_c   1.000
_cell.angle_alpha   90.00
_cell.angle_beta   90.00
_cell.angle_gamma   90.00
#
_symmetry.space_group_name_H-M   'P 1'
#
loop_
_entity.id
_entity.type
_entity.pdbx_description
1 polymer ?
#
loop_
_entity_poly.entity_id
_entity_poly.type
_entity_poly.pdbx_seq_one_letter_code
_entity_poly.pdbx_strand_id
1 'polypeptide(L)'
;MRWPKLSMTAWIFLGFFFGVFSGLFFGDLLSVLMPLSQAFIKIWQVTILPSVMISLILGIGSLNHSNSRDLMFRAGQVLLMFWGLGIALFFSFQLAFPVLKTASFFSTQDLSTPEELDLIEMFIPYNLFHSLSEGFLPAVVIFCICLGLALMGNEENRPLMNLLQILQTALDRVTGIIARTFPIVVFVTTAQIMGTITFEGLLELQVFLVSLAFLAALVVLGILPLLVSCFTTFSYRDIISTSSKAVILAFSSGTEFITLTLIIDGVKKLFEDSSCNGELKDGNEIESYTRVLVPLGYTFPLMGAFVPFLFILFIAWLYKNPLSLFEQLQLAAVGILSFFGPAKIAVGWLLNLMRLPADAFNLYISTSILRQSFTASMACMSIFSFATISAALVSGRCRLQRKKAAFSLSLIILVMAVLITGLNFAFAQLLENTYHGGDIISSMELPEDEQGVRPDELISTRVYFSVNDSLSTLPPDYPPEGDTVKLIKNRGTLRVGYNSNCIPFVYFNKNGSLVGYDVQMAYDLAQLLNVSKIEFVPVTGDSLPDDLNSGVCDIVMSSVTVTPERLDEIKFTESYMTVHMAFVVRDERKKEFLKLEEVRKIDDLRIAVLNNTAFAGVASELFPGAKIVKIDSIWDFFDGDQADVLFTTAEEGYTMTLVHPFYDVAIFEPHGSYEVLYAYPVAKNNSETFLPLLNYWIKIERDYGELDSKYDYWILGKSQKGYEPRWSVIQNVLHWVN
;
A
#
# COMPACT_ATOMS: atom_id res chain seq x y z
N MET A 1 -23.94 39.23 -10.53
CA MET A 1 -23.66 39.11 -9.09
C MET A 1 -22.24 39.63 -8.82
N ARG A 2 -22.07 40.72 -8.08
CA ARG A 2 -20.73 41.19 -7.66
C ARG A 2 -20.28 40.27 -6.53
N TRP A 3 -19.25 39.47 -6.80
CA TRP A 3 -18.67 38.58 -5.79
C TRP A 3 -18.14 39.43 -4.63
N PRO A 4 -18.30 39.00 -3.37
CA PRO A 4 -17.76 39.73 -2.23
C PRO A 4 -16.24 39.92 -2.40
N LYS A 5 -15.71 41.08 -1.99
CA LYS A 5 -14.27 41.40 -2.01
C LYS A 5 -13.53 40.64 -0.91
N LEU A 6 -13.58 39.32 -0.95
CA LEU A 6 -12.78 38.45 -0.09
C LEU A 6 -11.39 38.26 -0.69
N SER A 7 -10.38 38.11 0.17
CA SER A 7 -9.03 37.76 -0.28
C SER A 7 -9.03 36.37 -0.94
N MET A 8 -8.08 36.12 -1.85
CA MET A 8 -7.94 34.82 -2.52
C MET A 8 -7.82 33.67 -1.51
N THR A 9 -7.09 33.90 -0.42
CA THR A 9 -6.93 32.95 0.69
C THR A 9 -8.28 32.63 1.34
N ALA A 10 -9.13 33.63 1.58
CA ALA A 10 -10.45 33.40 2.15
C ALA A 10 -11.36 32.58 1.22
N TRP A 11 -11.27 32.79 -0.10
CA TRP A 11 -11.97 31.97 -1.08
C TRP A 11 -11.52 30.51 -1.09
N ILE A 12 -10.20 30.26 -0.96
CA ILE A 12 -9.65 28.90 -0.86
C ILE A 12 -10.18 28.20 0.39
N PHE A 13 -10.14 28.87 1.55
CA PHE A 13 -10.70 28.33 2.79
C PHE A 13 -12.21 28.06 2.71
N LEU A 14 -12.96 28.97 2.08
CA LEU A 14 -14.38 28.76 1.83
C LEU A 14 -14.60 27.52 0.97
N GLY A 15 -13.84 27.40 -0.14
CA GLY A 15 -13.90 26.25 -1.03
C GLY A 15 -13.61 24.94 -0.31
N PHE A 16 -12.57 24.92 0.53
CA PHE A 16 -12.25 23.75 1.37
C PHE A 16 -13.39 23.42 2.33
N PHE A 17 -13.87 24.40 3.12
CA PHE A 17 -14.92 24.18 4.11
C PHE A 17 -16.23 23.70 3.48
N PHE A 18 -16.67 24.36 2.39
CA PHE A 18 -17.86 23.94 1.65
C PHE A 18 -17.65 22.60 0.94
N GLY A 19 -16.41 22.28 0.55
CA GLY A 19 -16.04 21.00 -0.02
C GLY A 19 -16.20 19.89 1.00
N VAL A 20 -15.62 20.04 2.20
CA VAL A 20 -15.79 19.08 3.31
C VAL A 20 -17.26 18.90 3.67
N PHE A 21 -17.99 20.02 3.84
CA PHE A 21 -19.41 19.98 4.18
C PHE A 21 -20.21 19.25 3.10
N SER A 22 -20.04 19.62 1.82
CA SER A 22 -20.76 18.99 0.72
C SER A 22 -20.41 17.51 0.60
N GLY A 23 -19.12 17.16 0.73
CA GLY A 23 -18.64 15.77 0.68
C GLY A 23 -19.28 14.88 1.72
N LEU A 24 -19.21 15.29 2.99
CA LEU A 24 -19.84 14.56 4.10
C LEU A 24 -21.37 14.53 4.01
N PHE A 25 -21.97 15.59 3.44
CA PHE A 25 -23.42 15.70 3.35
C PHE A 25 -24.01 14.84 2.24
N PHE A 26 -23.44 14.89 1.02
CA PHE A 26 -23.98 14.25 -0.18
C PHE A 26 -23.35 12.89 -0.52
N GLY A 27 -22.19 12.55 0.05
CA GLY A 27 -21.54 11.26 -0.16
C GLY A 27 -21.33 10.94 -1.64
N ASP A 28 -21.86 9.78 -2.05
CA ASP A 28 -21.69 9.18 -3.37
C ASP A 28 -22.20 9.99 -4.56
N LEU A 29 -23.17 10.88 -4.34
CA LEU A 29 -23.69 11.76 -5.38
C LEU A 29 -22.61 12.68 -5.97
N LEU A 30 -21.53 12.93 -5.22
CA LEU A 30 -20.41 13.76 -5.67
C LEU A 30 -19.40 13.01 -6.52
N SER A 31 -19.56 11.71 -6.75
CA SER A 31 -18.77 10.94 -7.72
C SER A 31 -18.86 11.51 -9.15
N VAL A 32 -19.98 12.17 -9.50
CA VAL A 32 -20.18 12.89 -10.78
C VAL A 32 -19.11 13.97 -11.01
N LEU A 33 -18.49 14.49 -9.94
CA LEU A 33 -17.43 15.49 -10.03
C LEU A 33 -16.04 14.88 -10.35
N MET A 34 -15.89 13.56 -10.35
CA MET A 34 -14.61 12.89 -10.55
C MET A 34 -13.92 13.23 -11.89
N PRO A 35 -14.60 13.25 -13.05
CA PRO A 35 -13.96 13.65 -14.32
C PRO A 35 -13.46 15.10 -14.30
N LEU A 36 -14.22 15.98 -13.63
CA LEU A 36 -13.88 17.39 -13.49
C LEU A 36 -12.66 17.59 -12.58
N SER A 37 -12.63 16.89 -11.45
CA SER A 37 -11.49 16.83 -10.53
C SER A 37 -10.21 16.37 -11.25
N GLN A 38 -10.28 15.27 -12.00
CA GLN A 38 -9.15 14.75 -12.79
C GLN A 38 -8.68 15.72 -13.87
N ALA A 39 -9.61 16.38 -14.57
CA ALA A 39 -9.27 17.39 -15.58
C ALA A 39 -8.48 18.55 -14.96
N PHE A 40 -8.91 19.06 -13.80
CA PHE A 40 -8.19 20.13 -13.10
C PHE A 40 -6.76 19.72 -12.70
N ILE A 41 -6.59 18.51 -12.17
CA ILE A 41 -5.26 17.99 -11.80
C ILE A 41 -4.35 17.91 -13.03
N LYS A 42 -4.84 17.33 -14.14
CA LYS A 42 -4.07 17.20 -15.38
C LYS A 42 -3.67 18.55 -15.96
N ILE A 43 -4.59 19.52 -16.00
CA ILE A 43 -4.31 20.89 -16.47
C ILE A 43 -3.19 21.53 -15.66
N TRP A 44 -3.17 21.29 -14.34
CA TRP A 44 -2.12 21.82 -13.47
C TRP A 44 -0.77 21.13 -13.70
N GLN A 45 -0.75 19.81 -13.91
CA GLN A 45 0.47 19.04 -14.14
C GLN A 45 1.23 19.43 -15.41
N VAL A 46 0.51 19.86 -16.46
CA VAL A 46 1.12 20.23 -17.75
C VAL A 46 2.13 21.37 -17.64
N THR A 47 1.94 22.31 -16.70
CA THR A 47 2.86 23.46 -16.56
C THR A 47 4.04 23.19 -15.63
N ILE A 48 3.98 22.16 -14.79
CA ILE A 48 4.97 21.89 -13.75
C ILE A 48 6.28 21.41 -14.36
N LEU A 49 6.24 20.34 -15.17
CA LEU A 49 7.45 19.70 -15.69
C LEU A 49 8.29 20.65 -16.56
N PRO A 50 7.70 21.43 -17.50
CA PRO A 50 8.45 22.44 -18.25
C PRO A 50 9.02 23.54 -17.34
N SER A 51 8.26 23.99 -16.34
CA SER A 51 8.68 25.05 -15.42
C SER A 51 9.87 24.61 -14.55
N VAL A 52 9.85 23.37 -14.02
CA VAL A 52 10.97 22.81 -13.25
C VAL A 52 12.24 22.72 -14.09
N MET A 53 12.14 22.20 -15.31
CA MET A 53 13.27 22.09 -16.24
C MET A 53 13.90 23.46 -16.53
N ILE A 54 13.07 24.44 -16.90
CA ILE A 54 13.53 25.79 -17.24
C ILE A 54 14.07 26.51 -16.00
N SER A 55 13.41 26.39 -14.85
CA SER A 55 13.85 26.97 -13.58
C SER A 55 15.22 26.46 -13.15
N LEU A 56 15.52 25.17 -13.32
CA LEU A 56 16.85 24.62 -13.03
C LEU A 56 17.93 25.19 -13.94
N ILE A 57 17.67 25.19 -15.25
CA ILE A 57 18.63 25.69 -16.24
C ILE A 57 18.87 27.19 -16.02
N LEU A 58 17.82 27.98 -15.76
CA LEU A 58 17.90 29.40 -15.43
C LEU A 58 18.62 29.67 -14.11
N GLY A 59 18.27 28.94 -13.05
CA GLY A 59 18.81 29.12 -11.71
C GLY A 59 20.32 28.89 -11.67
N ILE A 60 20.81 27.86 -12.35
CA ILE A 60 22.23 27.53 -12.42
C ILE A 60 22.95 28.39 -13.48
N GLY A 61 22.35 28.57 -14.66
CA GLY A 61 22.96 29.29 -15.78
C GLY A 61 23.05 30.81 -15.60
N SER A 62 22.22 31.41 -14.73
CA SER A 62 22.26 32.86 -14.44
C SER A 62 23.38 33.28 -13.47
N LEU A 63 24.16 32.33 -12.97
CA LEU A 63 25.23 32.59 -12.00
C LEU A 63 26.51 33.15 -12.65
N ASN A 64 27.16 34.11 -11.99
CA ASN A 64 28.45 34.70 -12.43
C ASN A 64 29.65 33.97 -11.82
N HIS A 65 30.73 33.78 -12.60
CA HIS A 65 31.90 32.95 -12.26
C HIS A 65 32.64 33.28 -10.94
N SER A 66 32.57 34.51 -10.40
CA SER A 66 33.40 34.90 -9.25
C SER A 66 32.86 34.44 -7.88
N ASN A 67 31.54 34.34 -7.70
CA ASN A 67 30.89 33.96 -6.43
C ASN A 67 29.98 32.71 -6.55
N SER A 68 29.73 32.20 -7.77
CA SER A 68 28.80 31.10 -8.02
C SER A 68 29.23 29.77 -7.40
N ARG A 69 30.53 29.45 -7.45
CA ARG A 69 31.07 28.20 -6.91
C ARG A 69 30.88 28.12 -5.40
N ASP A 70 31.06 29.23 -4.70
CA ASP A 70 30.91 29.29 -3.24
C ASP A 70 29.43 29.25 -2.83
N LEU A 71 28.55 29.95 -3.55
CA LEU A 71 27.09 29.86 -3.40
C LEU A 71 26.60 28.41 -3.56
N MET A 72 27.00 27.75 -4.65
CA MET A 72 26.55 26.39 -4.97
C MET A 72 27.10 25.36 -3.99
N PHE A 73 28.37 25.48 -3.58
CA PHE A 73 28.97 24.57 -2.60
C PHE A 73 28.35 24.73 -1.21
N ARG A 74 28.15 25.97 -0.73
CA ARG A 74 27.50 26.22 0.56
C ARG A 74 26.03 25.79 0.56
N ALA A 75 25.27 26.11 -0.50
CA ALA A 75 23.89 25.66 -0.65
C ALA A 75 23.81 24.11 -0.70
N GLY A 76 24.73 23.45 -1.41
CA GLY A 76 24.82 21.99 -1.46
C GLY A 76 25.09 21.35 -0.09
N GLN A 77 25.96 21.96 0.73
CA GLN A 77 26.19 21.51 2.12
C GLN A 77 24.92 21.62 2.98
N VAL A 78 24.19 22.73 2.86
CA VAL A 78 22.90 22.89 3.56
C VAL A 78 21.89 21.86 3.09
N LEU A 79 21.83 21.58 1.79
CA LEU A 79 20.94 20.57 1.23
C LEU A 79 21.24 19.17 1.80
N LEU A 80 22.52 18.75 1.79
CA LEU A 80 22.94 17.47 2.37
C LEU A 80 22.61 17.37 3.86
N MET A 81 22.75 18.46 4.60
CA MET A 81 22.33 18.54 6.00
C MET A 81 20.82 18.32 6.16
N PHE A 82 20.00 18.93 5.28
CA PHE A 82 18.55 18.73 5.28
C PHE A 82 18.17 17.29 4.93
N TRP A 83 18.88 16.64 4.00
CA TRP A 83 18.65 15.24 3.65
C TRP A 83 18.99 14.31 4.82
N GLY A 84 20.16 14.47 5.44
CA GLY A 84 20.55 13.67 6.61
C GLY A 84 19.58 13.85 7.78
N LEU A 85 19.17 15.10 8.05
CA LEU A 85 18.16 15.41 9.06
C LEU A 85 16.81 14.79 8.72
N GLY A 86 16.37 14.89 7.47
CA GLY A 86 15.08 14.35 7.04
C GLY A 86 15.05 12.82 7.13
N ILE A 87 16.10 12.13 6.70
CA ILE A 87 16.21 10.67 6.88
C ILE A 87 16.14 10.33 8.37
N ALA A 88 16.95 10.96 9.22
CA ALA A 88 16.93 10.67 10.65
C ALA A 88 15.54 10.87 11.28
N LEU A 89 14.86 11.97 10.94
CA LEU A 89 13.54 12.28 11.49
C LEU A 89 12.46 11.31 11.01
N PHE A 90 12.30 11.14 9.70
CA PHE A 90 11.23 10.32 9.13
C PHE A 90 11.38 8.85 9.51
N PHE A 91 12.60 8.31 9.49
CA PHE A 91 12.86 6.92 9.81
C PHE A 91 12.77 6.64 11.32
N SER A 92 13.15 7.60 12.18
CA SER A 92 12.93 7.45 13.62
C SER A 92 11.44 7.34 14.00
N PHE A 93 10.55 7.89 13.16
CA PHE A 93 9.11 7.83 13.37
C PHE A 93 8.52 6.41 13.18
N GLN A 94 9.26 5.47 12.57
CA GLN A 94 8.84 4.05 12.57
C GLN A 94 8.68 3.51 14.00
N LEU A 95 9.46 4.03 14.96
CA LEU A 95 9.36 3.66 16.37
C LEU A 95 8.06 4.14 17.03
N ALA A 96 7.35 5.10 16.41
CA ALA A 96 6.04 5.54 16.89
C ALA A 96 4.97 4.48 16.64
N PHE A 97 5.21 3.53 15.74
CA PHE A 97 4.27 2.48 15.41
C PHE A 97 4.45 1.28 16.37
N PRO A 98 3.40 0.88 17.13
CA PRO A 98 3.49 -0.23 18.08
C PRO A 98 3.56 -1.55 17.33
N VAL A 99 4.28 -2.56 17.83
CA VAL A 99 4.36 -3.86 17.14
C VAL A 99 2.96 -4.46 16.97
N LEU A 100 2.45 -4.45 15.74
CA LEU A 100 1.23 -5.17 15.37
C LEU A 100 1.61 -6.60 15.04
N LYS A 101 0.88 -7.54 15.63
CA LYS A 101 0.95 -8.95 15.23
C LYS A 101 -0.24 -9.18 14.32
N THR A 102 -0.12 -8.73 13.07
CA THR A 102 -1.17 -8.84 12.06
C THR A 102 -0.79 -9.92 11.08
N ALA A 103 -1.60 -10.98 11.01
CA ALA A 103 -1.66 -11.82 9.83
C ALA A 103 -2.68 -11.21 8.86
N SER A 104 -2.39 -11.32 7.57
CA SER A 104 -3.25 -10.91 6.47
C SER A 104 -3.66 -12.14 5.65
N PHE A 105 -4.76 -12.05 4.91
CA PHE A 105 -5.08 -13.02 3.87
C PHE A 105 -3.93 -13.12 2.85
N PHE A 106 -3.91 -14.23 2.10
CA PHE A 106 -2.97 -14.43 1.01
C PHE A 106 -3.05 -13.26 0.03
N SER A 107 -1.91 -12.83 -0.53
CA SER A 107 -1.87 -11.85 -1.60
C SER A 107 -1.17 -12.43 -2.82
N THR A 108 -1.78 -12.28 -3.99
CA THR A 108 -1.17 -12.65 -5.28
C THR A 108 0.16 -11.92 -5.55
N GLN A 109 0.44 -10.83 -4.82
CA GLN A 109 1.70 -10.10 -4.93
C GLN A 109 2.87 -10.76 -4.20
N ASP A 110 2.62 -11.63 -3.21
CA ASP A 110 3.68 -12.43 -2.60
C ASP A 110 4.33 -13.37 -3.60
N LEU A 111 3.67 -13.61 -4.75
CA LEU A 111 4.19 -14.39 -5.87
C LEU A 111 4.99 -13.56 -6.89
N SER A 112 5.02 -12.23 -6.76
CA SER A 112 5.69 -11.36 -7.75
C SER A 112 7.21 -11.33 -7.54
N THR A 113 7.96 -11.73 -8.57
CA THR A 113 9.43 -11.58 -8.57
C THR A 113 9.79 -10.10 -8.65
N PRO A 114 10.72 -9.58 -7.83
CA PRO A 114 11.18 -8.20 -7.96
C PRO A 114 11.76 -7.98 -9.36
N GLU A 115 11.29 -6.96 -10.07
CA GLU A 115 12.01 -6.48 -11.25
C GLU A 115 13.40 -6.04 -10.79
N GLU A 116 14.45 -6.67 -11.33
CA GLU A 116 15.82 -6.26 -11.06
C GLU A 116 16.03 -4.83 -11.57
N LEU A 117 16.46 -3.94 -10.66
CA LEU A 117 16.67 -2.54 -10.98
C LEU A 117 17.88 -2.35 -11.87
N ASP A 118 17.70 -1.79 -13.07
CA ASP A 118 18.77 -1.11 -13.77
C ASP A 118 18.85 0.35 -13.29
N LEU A 119 19.58 0.54 -12.19
CA LEU A 119 19.88 1.87 -11.64
C LEU A 119 20.56 2.77 -12.69
N ILE A 120 21.30 2.22 -13.64
CA ILE A 120 22.01 3.03 -14.63
C ILE A 120 21.01 3.67 -15.58
N GLU A 121 20.03 2.92 -16.08
CA GLU A 121 19.00 3.44 -16.99
C GLU A 121 18.13 4.52 -16.33
N MET A 122 17.87 4.41 -15.02
CA MET A 122 17.07 5.38 -14.27
C MET A 122 17.75 6.75 -14.10
N PHE A 123 19.08 6.80 -13.99
CA PHE A 123 19.83 8.04 -13.78
C PHE A 123 20.49 8.59 -15.05
N ILE A 124 20.84 7.72 -15.99
CA ILE A 124 21.55 8.07 -17.21
C ILE A 124 20.69 7.62 -18.40
N PRO A 125 19.79 8.51 -18.89
CA PRO A 125 18.92 8.13 -19.98
C PRO A 125 19.70 8.15 -21.30
N TYR A 126 19.40 7.21 -22.19
CA TYR A 126 19.83 7.32 -23.58
C TYR A 126 19.02 8.40 -24.34
N ASN A 127 17.84 8.78 -23.84
CA ASN A 127 16.95 9.77 -24.45
C ASN A 127 16.19 10.62 -23.41
N LEU A 128 16.48 11.92 -23.37
CA LEU A 128 15.85 12.89 -22.47
C LEU A 128 14.33 13.02 -22.69
N PHE A 129 13.86 13.00 -23.94
CA PHE A 129 12.44 13.19 -24.24
C PHE A 129 11.61 11.99 -23.80
N HIS A 130 12.17 10.79 -23.89
CA HIS A 130 11.59 9.58 -23.31
C HIS A 130 11.50 9.69 -21.78
N SER A 131 12.57 10.17 -21.12
CA SER A 131 12.53 10.42 -19.68
C SER A 131 11.49 11.46 -19.28
N LEU A 132 11.26 12.48 -20.11
CA LEU A 132 10.20 13.47 -19.90
C LEU A 132 8.79 12.90 -20.11
N SER A 133 8.60 11.98 -21.07
CA SER A 133 7.29 11.36 -21.32
C SER A 133 6.90 10.33 -20.27
N GLU A 134 7.86 9.51 -19.85
CA GLU A 134 7.67 8.45 -18.84
C GLU A 134 7.77 9.00 -17.40
N GLY A 135 8.20 10.24 -17.22
CA GLY A 135 8.30 10.87 -15.91
C GLY A 135 9.53 10.45 -15.09
N PHE A 136 10.58 9.94 -15.74
CA PHE A 136 11.89 9.67 -15.14
C PHE A 136 12.64 10.97 -14.83
N LEU A 137 12.20 11.69 -13.79
CA LEU A 137 12.77 12.99 -13.42
C LEU A 137 14.23 12.99 -12.95
N PRO A 138 14.79 11.95 -12.29
CA PRO A 138 16.19 12.01 -11.84
C PRO A 138 17.16 12.26 -13.00
N ALA A 139 16.95 11.54 -14.10
CA ALA A 139 17.61 11.71 -15.38
C ALA A 139 17.48 13.13 -15.96
N VAL A 140 16.26 13.68 -15.96
CA VAL A 140 15.97 15.04 -16.44
C VAL A 140 16.71 16.10 -15.61
N VAL A 141 16.75 15.93 -14.29
CA VAL A 141 17.41 16.87 -13.37
C VAL A 141 18.92 16.88 -13.57
N ILE A 142 19.55 15.72 -13.69
CA ILE A 142 20.99 15.62 -13.99
C ILE A 142 21.32 16.36 -15.28
N PHE A 143 20.53 16.13 -16.33
CA PHE A 143 20.68 16.84 -17.60
C PHE A 143 20.55 18.38 -17.43
N CYS A 144 19.52 18.85 -16.71
CA CYS A 144 19.29 20.28 -16.49
C CYS A 144 20.44 20.94 -15.73
N ILE A 145 21.02 20.26 -14.74
CA ILE A 145 22.17 20.73 -13.98
C ILE A 145 23.39 20.86 -14.91
N CYS A 146 23.70 19.82 -15.69
CA CYS A 146 24.80 19.83 -16.65
C CYS A 146 24.64 20.94 -17.69
N LEU A 147 23.44 21.11 -18.25
CA LEU A 147 23.14 22.17 -19.21
C LEU A 147 23.24 23.56 -18.58
N GLY A 148 22.68 23.76 -17.38
CA GLY A 148 22.79 25.02 -16.64
C GLY A 148 24.24 25.40 -16.36
N LEU A 149 25.08 24.44 -15.94
CA LEU A 149 26.52 24.65 -15.73
C LEU A 149 27.25 25.01 -17.04
N ALA A 150 26.90 24.38 -18.15
CA ALA A 150 27.48 24.68 -19.47
C ALA A 150 27.08 26.08 -19.98
N LEU A 151 25.90 26.58 -19.59
CA LEU A 151 25.43 27.91 -19.97
C LEU A 151 26.00 29.03 -19.08
N MET A 152 26.47 28.68 -17.88
CA MET A 152 26.96 29.62 -16.86
C MET A 152 28.16 30.44 -17.35
N GLY A 153 28.13 31.76 -17.11
CA GLY A 153 29.30 32.64 -17.24
C GLY A 153 29.78 32.98 -18.66
N ASN A 154 29.13 32.47 -19.71
CA ASN A 154 29.46 32.80 -21.11
C ASN A 154 28.47 33.84 -21.68
N GLU A 155 28.99 34.98 -22.13
CA GLU A 155 28.20 36.06 -22.74
C GLU A 155 27.49 35.63 -24.03
N GLU A 156 28.05 34.68 -24.79
CA GLU A 156 27.46 34.16 -26.03
C GLU A 156 26.14 33.42 -25.78
N ASN A 157 25.93 32.91 -24.56
CA ASN A 157 24.74 32.16 -24.17
C ASN A 157 23.58 33.07 -23.74
N ARG A 158 23.80 34.39 -23.60
CA ARG A 158 22.77 35.38 -23.19
C ARG A 158 21.48 35.29 -24.01
N PRO A 159 21.48 35.12 -25.35
CA PRO A 159 20.24 35.01 -26.12
C PRO A 159 19.38 33.81 -25.72
N LEU A 160 20.01 32.65 -25.48
CA LEU A 160 19.31 31.45 -25.03
C LEU A 160 18.77 31.62 -23.61
N MET A 161 19.57 32.20 -22.71
CA MET A 161 19.13 32.51 -21.35
C MET A 161 17.92 33.45 -21.33
N ASN A 162 17.92 34.47 -22.18
CA ASN A 162 16.78 35.39 -22.31
C ASN A 162 15.54 34.67 -22.85
N LEU A 163 15.69 33.77 -23.83
CA LEU A 163 14.58 32.97 -24.35
C LEU A 163 13.95 32.09 -23.26
N LEU A 164 14.79 31.38 -22.50
CA LEU A 164 14.36 30.56 -21.37
C LEU A 164 13.63 31.40 -20.32
N GLN A 165 14.10 32.62 -20.03
CA GLN A 165 13.44 33.52 -19.10
C GLN A 165 12.08 34.02 -19.60
N ILE A 166 11.96 34.31 -20.90
CA ILE A 166 10.68 34.65 -21.52
C ILE A 166 9.70 33.48 -21.42
N LEU A 167 10.18 32.26 -21.68
CA LEU A 167 9.38 31.04 -21.58
C LEU A 167 8.93 30.76 -20.15
N GLN A 168 9.83 30.92 -19.17
CA GLN A 168 9.49 30.83 -17.74
C GLN A 168 8.41 31.83 -17.38
N THR A 169 8.56 33.09 -17.80
CA THR A 169 7.57 34.15 -17.52
C THR A 169 6.20 33.81 -18.15
N ALA A 170 6.18 33.20 -19.34
CA ALA A 170 4.95 32.75 -19.97
C ALA A 170 4.30 31.60 -19.17
N LEU A 171 5.08 30.61 -18.73
CA LEU A 171 4.60 29.51 -17.88
C LEU A 171 4.08 30.01 -16.52
N ASP A 172 4.75 31.00 -15.92
CA ASP A 172 4.30 31.64 -14.68
C ASP A 172 2.95 32.35 -14.87
N ARG A 173 2.73 33.00 -16.02
CA ARG A 173 1.43 33.62 -16.35
C ARG A 173 0.34 32.56 -16.52
N VAL A 174 0.63 31.47 -17.22
CA VAL A 174 -0.32 30.35 -17.35
C VAL A 174 -0.66 29.79 -15.98
N THR A 175 0.35 29.59 -15.13
CA THR A 175 0.17 29.10 -13.76
C THR A 175 -0.64 30.08 -12.91
N GLY A 176 -0.42 31.39 -13.07
CA GLY A 176 -1.20 32.43 -12.41
C GLY A 176 -2.66 32.52 -12.89
N ILE A 177 -2.94 32.18 -14.14
CA ILE A 177 -4.32 32.05 -14.66
C ILE A 177 -4.99 30.84 -14.03
N ILE A 178 -4.31 29.69 -14.04
CA ILE A 178 -4.81 28.46 -13.42
C ILE A 178 -5.03 28.68 -11.92
N ALA A 179 -4.17 29.46 -11.26
CA ALA A 179 -4.32 29.74 -9.84
C ALA A 179 -5.65 30.42 -9.47
N ARG A 180 -6.30 31.15 -10.39
CA ARG A 180 -7.61 31.77 -10.12
C ARG A 180 -8.73 30.76 -9.94
N THR A 181 -8.61 29.56 -10.50
CA THR A 181 -9.61 28.50 -10.33
C THR A 181 -9.43 27.73 -9.04
N PHE A 182 -8.36 27.97 -8.26
CA PHE A 182 -8.05 27.22 -7.03
C PHE A 182 -9.23 27.05 -6.06
N PRO A 183 -10.04 28.07 -5.72
CA PRO A 183 -11.16 27.89 -4.81
C PRO A 183 -12.16 26.85 -5.29
N ILE A 184 -12.39 26.80 -6.61
CA ILE A 184 -13.30 25.84 -7.24
C ILE A 184 -12.64 24.46 -7.29
N VAL A 185 -11.36 24.39 -7.65
CA VAL A 185 -10.61 23.12 -7.66
C VAL A 185 -10.60 22.51 -6.27
N VAL A 186 -10.26 23.28 -5.24
CA VAL A 186 -10.24 22.85 -3.84
C VAL A 186 -11.63 22.40 -3.40
N PHE A 187 -12.69 23.13 -3.74
CA PHE A 187 -14.06 22.69 -3.47
C PHE A 187 -14.39 21.35 -4.13
N VAL A 188 -14.20 21.24 -5.45
CA VAL A 188 -14.56 20.05 -6.23
C VAL A 188 -13.78 18.82 -5.79
N THR A 189 -12.47 18.96 -5.62
CA THR A 189 -11.59 17.87 -5.15
C THR A 189 -11.93 17.48 -3.72
N THR A 190 -12.08 18.44 -2.80
CA THR A 190 -12.42 18.15 -1.40
C THR A 190 -13.81 17.53 -1.26
N ALA A 191 -14.80 18.01 -2.03
CA ALA A 191 -16.16 17.47 -2.03
C ALA A 191 -16.22 16.04 -2.55
N GLN A 192 -15.61 15.78 -3.72
CA GLN A 192 -15.53 14.42 -4.27
C GLN A 192 -14.84 13.49 -3.29
N ILE A 193 -13.70 13.91 -2.73
CA ILE A 193 -12.89 13.02 -1.89
C ILE A 193 -13.56 12.76 -0.54
N MET A 194 -14.11 13.79 0.13
CA MET A 194 -14.85 13.62 1.39
C MET A 194 -16.15 12.84 1.20
N GLY A 195 -16.74 12.86 0.00
CA GLY A 195 -17.88 12.01 -0.34
C GLY A 195 -17.52 10.58 -0.73
N THR A 196 -16.23 10.29 -1.02
CA THR A 196 -15.77 8.95 -1.42
C THR A 196 -14.96 8.20 -0.36
N ILE A 197 -14.67 8.81 0.79
CA ILE A 197 -13.94 8.15 1.89
C ILE A 197 -14.92 7.25 2.68
N THR A 198 -14.58 5.97 2.83
CA THR A 198 -15.26 5.07 3.77
C THR A 198 -14.77 5.32 5.20
N PHE A 199 -15.67 5.24 6.18
CA PHE A 199 -15.32 5.41 7.59
C PHE A 199 -14.29 4.36 8.05
N GLU A 200 -14.38 3.15 7.53
CA GLU A 200 -13.44 2.04 7.79
C GLU A 200 -12.04 2.32 7.22
N GLY A 201 -11.91 2.80 5.98
CA GLY A 201 -10.60 3.15 5.41
C GLY A 201 -9.92 4.32 6.13
N LEU A 202 -10.68 5.20 6.77
CA LEU A 202 -10.14 6.29 7.58
C LEU A 202 -9.65 5.80 8.96
N LEU A 203 -10.28 4.75 9.52
CA LEU A 203 -9.81 4.07 10.72
C LEU A 203 -8.49 3.31 10.49
N GLU A 204 -8.33 2.66 9.34
CA GLU A 204 -7.07 1.97 8.99
C GLU A 204 -5.89 2.96 8.81
N LEU A 205 -6.17 4.17 8.33
CA LEU A 205 -5.15 5.18 8.00
C LEU A 205 -4.89 6.22 9.10
N GLN A 206 -5.62 6.15 10.22
CA GLN A 206 -5.49 7.13 11.30
C GLN A 206 -4.07 7.18 11.89
N VAL A 207 -3.40 6.03 12.00
CA VAL A 207 -2.04 5.93 12.53
C VAL A 207 -1.05 6.72 11.66
N PHE A 208 -1.15 6.58 10.35
CA PHE A 208 -0.35 7.34 9.39
C PHE A 208 -0.64 8.84 9.47
N LEU A 209 -1.92 9.23 9.42
CA LEU A 209 -2.34 10.63 9.36
C LEU A 209 -2.01 11.40 10.64
N VAL A 210 -2.23 10.79 11.80
CA VAL A 210 -1.89 11.38 13.11
C VAL A 210 -0.37 11.53 13.21
N SER A 211 0.38 10.49 12.85
CA SER A 211 1.86 10.54 12.85
C SER A 211 2.39 11.65 11.94
N LEU A 212 1.82 11.78 10.74
CA LEU A 212 2.16 12.84 9.80
C LEU A 212 1.86 14.23 10.37
N ALA A 213 0.70 14.43 10.99
CA ALA A 213 0.32 15.71 11.57
C ALA A 213 1.28 16.15 12.68
N PHE A 214 1.63 15.23 13.58
CA PHE A 214 2.59 15.49 14.66
C PHE A 214 4.01 15.72 14.14
N LEU A 215 4.49 14.91 13.19
CA LEU A 215 5.78 15.11 12.55
C LEU A 215 5.84 16.46 11.81
N ALA A 216 4.78 16.82 11.08
CA ALA A 216 4.71 18.09 10.37
C ALA A 216 4.72 19.29 11.33
N ALA A 217 3.92 19.23 12.41
CA ALA A 217 3.92 20.27 13.44
C ALA A 217 5.31 20.42 14.07
N LEU A 218 5.98 19.31 14.37
CA LEU A 218 7.32 19.32 14.93
C LEU A 218 8.37 19.90 13.97
N VAL A 219 8.32 19.54 12.69
CA VAL A 219 9.24 20.05 11.66
C VAL A 219 9.02 21.54 11.43
N VAL A 220 7.76 21.96 11.27
CA VAL A 220 7.38 23.34 10.90
C VAL A 220 7.57 24.32 12.07
N LEU A 221 7.13 23.93 13.27
CA LEU A 221 7.15 24.81 14.45
C LEU A 221 8.38 24.59 15.32
N GLY A 222 8.95 23.40 15.37
CA GLY A 222 10.09 23.09 16.23
C GLY A 222 11.42 23.12 15.50
N ILE A 223 11.67 22.08 14.72
CA ILE A 223 13.00 21.71 14.23
C ILE A 223 13.56 22.75 13.26
N LEU A 224 12.82 23.12 12.21
CA LEU A 224 13.34 24.03 11.19
C LEU A 224 13.58 25.47 11.71
N PRO A 225 12.65 26.10 12.45
CA PRO A 225 12.92 27.41 13.04
C PRO A 225 14.10 27.40 14.04
N LEU A 226 14.20 26.36 14.87
CA LEU A 226 15.33 26.20 15.80
C LEU A 226 16.64 26.03 15.04
N LEU A 227 16.66 25.22 13.98
CA LEU A 227 17.80 25.03 13.10
C LEU A 227 18.26 26.35 12.49
N VAL A 228 17.35 27.14 11.91
CA VAL A 228 17.66 28.48 11.37
C VAL A 228 18.25 29.38 12.45
N SER A 229 17.69 29.39 13.67
CA SER A 229 18.20 30.20 14.78
C SER A 229 19.60 29.78 15.28
N CYS A 230 20.02 28.53 15.03
CA CYS A 230 21.35 28.04 15.42
C CYS A 230 22.45 28.49 14.45
N PHE A 231 22.11 28.59 13.16
CA PHE A 231 23.03 29.00 12.09
C PHE A 231 22.99 30.50 11.78
N THR A 232 21.99 31.22 12.28
CA THR A 232 21.81 32.66 12.04
C THR A 232 21.75 33.46 13.35
N THR A 233 21.71 34.79 13.24
CA THR A 233 21.50 35.69 14.39
C THR A 233 20.02 35.93 14.69
N PHE A 234 19.11 35.44 13.84
CA PHE A 234 17.68 35.69 13.95
C PHE A 234 17.07 34.94 15.14
N SER A 235 16.10 35.57 15.80
CA SER A 235 15.38 34.91 16.89
C SER A 235 14.33 33.95 16.34
N TYR A 236 14.00 32.91 17.12
CA TYR A 236 12.92 31.96 16.79
C TYR A 236 11.60 32.68 16.46
N ARG A 237 11.28 33.74 17.21
CA ARG A 237 10.04 34.51 17.03
C ARG A 237 10.03 35.26 15.70
N ASP A 238 11.15 35.84 15.30
CA ASP A 238 11.25 36.57 14.04
C ASP A 238 11.09 35.62 12.85
N ILE A 239 11.71 34.44 12.94
CA ILE A 239 11.62 33.38 11.93
C ILE A 239 10.16 32.93 11.75
N ILE A 240 9.48 32.53 12.83
CA ILE A 240 8.08 32.08 12.78
C ILE A 240 7.15 33.19 12.31
N SER A 241 7.29 34.41 12.85
CA SER A 241 6.38 35.51 12.47
C SER A 241 6.48 35.86 10.99
N THR A 242 7.69 35.76 10.43
CA THR A 242 7.97 36.09 9.02
C THR A 242 7.53 34.97 8.08
N SER A 243 7.80 33.71 8.42
CA SER A 243 7.40 32.56 7.59
C SER A 243 5.92 32.20 7.70
N SER A 244 5.24 32.57 8.80
CA SER A 244 3.86 32.17 9.10
C SER A 244 2.86 32.41 7.95
N LYS A 245 2.94 33.56 7.27
CA LYS A 245 2.03 33.89 6.16
C LYS A 245 2.17 32.91 5.00
N ALA A 246 3.40 32.56 4.66
CA ALA A 246 3.70 31.61 3.60
C ALA A 246 3.29 30.20 4.03
N VAL A 247 3.67 29.76 5.23
CA VAL A 247 3.36 28.42 5.75
C VAL A 247 1.86 28.18 5.87
N ILE A 248 1.10 29.14 6.43
CA ILE A 248 -0.35 29.04 6.54
C ILE A 248 -0.97 28.97 5.14
N LEU A 249 -0.52 29.81 4.20
CA LEU A 249 -1.03 29.77 2.83
C LEU A 249 -0.75 28.40 2.18
N ALA A 250 0.45 27.85 2.33
CA ALA A 250 0.82 26.54 1.81
C ALA A 250 -0.02 25.41 2.42
N PHE A 251 -0.25 25.45 3.73
CA PHE A 251 -1.09 24.48 4.42
C PHE A 251 -2.53 24.52 3.88
N SER A 252 -3.08 25.72 3.68
CA SER A 252 -4.44 25.90 3.19
C SER A 252 -4.62 25.59 1.70
N SER A 253 -3.61 25.90 0.88
CA SER A 253 -3.66 25.66 -0.56
C SER A 253 -3.23 24.27 -0.97
N GLY A 254 -2.59 23.50 -0.08
CA GLY A 254 -1.98 22.21 -0.39
C GLY A 254 -0.85 22.31 -1.41
N THR A 255 -0.31 23.52 -1.62
CA THR A 255 0.68 23.77 -2.68
C THR A 255 1.72 24.78 -2.20
N GLU A 256 2.99 24.40 -2.27
CA GLU A 256 4.11 25.27 -1.93
C GLU A 256 4.38 26.35 -3.00
N PHE A 257 4.01 26.10 -4.27
CA PHE A 257 4.31 26.98 -5.40
C PHE A 257 3.79 28.41 -5.24
N ILE A 258 2.56 28.57 -4.74
CA ILE A 258 1.91 29.88 -4.55
C ILE A 258 2.68 30.74 -3.55
N THR A 259 3.45 30.10 -2.67
CA THR A 259 4.12 30.76 -1.56
C THR A 259 5.53 31.22 -1.89
N LEU A 260 6.08 30.87 -3.05
CA LEU A 260 7.47 31.19 -3.43
C LEU A 260 7.77 32.70 -3.36
N THR A 261 6.85 33.55 -3.82
CA THR A 261 6.99 35.01 -3.73
C THR A 261 6.96 35.50 -2.29
N LEU A 262 6.06 34.96 -1.46
CA LEU A 262 5.99 35.26 -0.03
C LEU A 262 7.24 34.78 0.72
N ILE A 263 7.83 33.66 0.30
CA ILE A 263 9.10 33.16 0.84
C ILE A 263 10.22 34.13 0.50
N ILE A 264 10.33 34.57 -0.76
CA ILE A 264 11.35 35.55 -1.18
C ILE A 264 11.22 36.85 -0.37
N ASP A 265 10.00 37.40 -0.28
CA ASP A 265 9.73 38.63 0.47
C ASP A 265 10.00 38.44 1.98
N GLY A 266 9.64 37.28 2.53
CA GLY A 266 9.88 36.93 3.93
C GLY A 266 11.37 36.84 4.25
N VAL A 267 12.15 36.13 3.43
CA VAL A 267 13.61 36.03 3.60
C VAL A 267 14.22 37.43 3.51
N LYS A 268 13.86 38.22 2.50
CA LYS A 268 14.33 39.61 2.34
C LYS A 268 14.08 40.44 3.60
N LYS A 269 12.84 40.44 4.10
CA LYS A 269 12.46 41.18 5.30
C LYS A 269 13.27 40.78 6.53
N LEU A 270 13.53 39.49 6.71
CA LEU A 270 14.31 38.97 7.84
C LEU A 270 15.73 39.55 7.89
N PHE A 271 16.37 39.73 6.72
CA PHE A 271 17.70 40.32 6.60
C PHE A 271 17.70 41.87 6.67
N GLU A 272 16.61 42.52 6.24
CA GLU A 272 16.41 43.97 6.36
C GLU A 272 16.23 44.40 7.83
N ASP A 273 15.31 43.77 8.56
CA ASP A 273 15.00 44.09 9.97
C ASP A 273 16.22 43.92 10.90
N SER A 274 17.15 43.03 10.53
CA SER A 274 18.37 42.74 11.29
C SER A 274 19.53 43.70 10.98
N SER A 275 19.41 44.54 9.97
CA SER A 275 20.45 45.49 9.52
C SER A 275 20.35 46.87 10.23
N CYS A 276 19.47 47.02 11.22
CA CYS A 276 19.29 48.26 11.99
C CYS A 276 20.44 48.64 12.95
N ASN A 277 21.57 47.90 12.97
CA ASN A 277 22.75 48.19 13.81
C ASN A 277 24.03 48.55 13.04
N GLY A 278 23.89 49.17 11.85
CA GLY A 278 24.97 49.90 11.19
C GLY A 278 25.91 49.05 10.35
N GLU A 279 25.63 49.00 9.04
CA GLU A 279 26.56 49.15 7.90
C GLU A 279 25.79 48.76 6.62
N LEU A 280 25.26 49.77 5.93
CA LEU A 280 24.60 49.64 4.62
C LEU A 280 25.65 49.39 3.54
N LYS A 281 25.90 48.12 3.19
CA LYS A 281 26.59 47.79 1.93
C LYS A 281 25.97 46.68 1.08
N ASP A 282 24.97 45.92 1.55
CA ASP A 282 24.73 44.58 1.00
C ASP A 282 23.27 44.18 0.67
N GLY A 283 22.32 45.13 0.66
CA GLY A 283 20.89 44.83 0.43
C GLY A 283 20.59 44.25 -0.96
N ASN A 284 21.32 44.70 -1.98
CA ASN A 284 21.16 44.21 -3.36
C ASN A 284 21.73 42.80 -3.57
N GLU A 285 22.77 42.40 -2.83
CA GLU A 285 23.35 41.06 -2.95
C GLU A 285 22.44 39.98 -2.33
N ILE A 286 21.88 40.25 -1.16
CA ILE A 286 20.94 39.30 -0.50
C ILE A 286 19.68 39.10 -1.35
N GLU A 287 19.19 40.16 -2.00
CA GLU A 287 18.08 40.05 -2.94
C GLU A 287 18.43 39.18 -4.15
N SER A 288 19.65 39.33 -4.70
CA SER A 288 20.14 38.47 -5.78
C SER A 288 20.27 37.01 -5.35
N TYR A 289 20.87 36.72 -4.18
CA TYR A 289 21.00 35.36 -3.68
C TYR A 289 19.64 34.71 -3.37
N THR A 290 18.72 35.45 -2.76
CA THR A 290 17.38 34.94 -2.40
C THR A 290 16.57 34.56 -3.64
N ARG A 291 16.65 35.38 -4.71
CA ARG A 291 15.98 35.09 -5.98
C ARG A 291 16.49 33.83 -6.68
N VAL A 292 17.70 33.37 -6.36
CA VAL A 292 18.26 32.12 -6.88
C VAL A 292 18.03 30.94 -5.93
N LEU A 293 18.24 31.14 -4.63
CA LEU A 293 18.17 30.09 -3.61
C LEU A 293 16.76 29.56 -3.38
N VAL A 294 15.71 30.40 -3.47
CA VAL A 294 14.33 29.98 -3.26
C VAL A 294 13.85 29.03 -4.38
N PRO A 295 13.99 29.36 -5.69
CA PRO A 295 13.71 28.42 -6.76
C PRO A 295 14.58 27.15 -6.72
N LEU A 296 15.83 27.28 -6.28
CA LEU A 296 16.72 26.13 -6.09
C LEU A 296 16.15 25.19 -5.00
N GLY A 297 15.77 25.73 -3.84
CA GLY A 297 15.19 24.96 -2.74
C GLY A 297 13.85 24.31 -3.10
N TYR A 298 13.07 24.91 -4.00
CA TYR A 298 11.86 24.30 -4.55
C TYR A 298 12.17 23.10 -5.45
N THR A 299 13.30 23.13 -6.16
CA THR A 299 13.58 22.09 -7.14
C THR A 299 14.22 20.84 -6.53
N PHE A 300 14.99 21.01 -5.45
CA PHE A 300 15.59 19.88 -4.74
C PHE A 300 14.61 19.33 -3.69
N PRO A 301 14.58 18.00 -3.48
CA PRO A 301 13.67 17.41 -2.50
C PRO A 301 14.08 17.84 -1.08
N LEU A 302 13.16 18.54 -0.40
CA LEU A 302 13.29 18.94 1.01
C LEU A 302 12.25 18.20 1.87
N MET A 303 12.04 18.62 3.13
CA MET A 303 11.28 17.87 4.14
C MET A 303 9.86 17.46 3.71
N GLY A 304 9.15 18.29 2.95
CA GLY A 304 7.82 17.89 2.43
C GLY A 304 7.90 16.71 1.45
N ALA A 305 8.93 16.65 0.63
CA ALA A 305 9.13 15.56 -0.33
C ALA A 305 9.41 14.21 0.35
N PHE A 306 9.72 14.19 1.65
CA PHE A 306 10.06 12.98 2.40
C PHE A 306 8.84 12.29 3.03
N VAL A 307 7.65 12.89 2.94
CA VAL A 307 6.38 12.28 3.39
C VAL A 307 6.13 10.87 2.85
N PRO A 308 6.46 10.54 1.59
CA PRO A 308 6.43 9.16 1.11
C PRO A 308 7.23 8.18 1.98
N PHE A 309 8.35 8.57 2.58
CA PHE A 309 9.07 7.68 3.50
C PHE A 309 8.23 7.28 4.69
N LEU A 310 7.57 8.23 5.36
CA LEU A 310 6.67 7.91 6.47
C LEU A 310 5.57 6.95 6.03
N PHE A 311 5.04 7.14 4.81
CA PHE A 311 4.03 6.27 4.26
C PHE A 311 4.54 4.85 4.01
N ILE A 312 5.71 4.69 3.38
CA ILE A 312 6.31 3.37 3.14
C ILE A 312 6.64 2.67 4.47
N LEU A 313 7.15 3.39 5.47
CA LEU A 313 7.40 2.86 6.81
C LEU A 313 6.11 2.41 7.50
N PHE A 314 5.02 3.18 7.32
CA PHE A 314 3.70 2.82 7.82
C PHE A 314 3.13 1.59 7.10
N ILE A 315 3.21 1.50 5.77
CA ILE A 315 2.70 0.35 5.02
C ILE A 315 3.52 -0.90 5.33
N ALA A 316 4.84 -0.77 5.46
CA ALA A 316 5.68 -1.87 5.91
C ALA A 316 5.29 -2.35 7.30
N TRP A 317 4.97 -1.43 8.22
CA TRP A 317 4.46 -1.78 9.54
C TRP A 317 3.04 -2.38 9.51
N LEU A 318 2.18 -1.95 8.57
CA LEU A 318 0.79 -2.37 8.47
C LEU A 318 0.63 -3.77 7.86
N TYR A 319 1.39 -4.08 6.81
CA TYR A 319 1.25 -5.31 6.03
C TYR A 319 2.40 -6.31 6.21
N LYS A 320 3.51 -5.87 6.81
CA LYS A 320 4.71 -6.68 7.03
C LYS A 320 5.28 -6.38 8.41
N ASN A 321 6.48 -6.87 8.65
CA ASN A 321 7.31 -6.40 9.76
C ASN A 321 7.87 -5.00 9.50
N PRO A 322 8.09 -4.20 10.57
CA PRO A 322 8.79 -2.92 10.47
C PRO A 322 10.12 -3.09 9.73
N LEU A 323 10.41 -2.18 8.80
CA LEU A 323 11.63 -2.27 7.98
C LEU A 323 12.88 -2.31 8.85
N SER A 324 13.79 -3.23 8.50
CA SER A 324 15.10 -3.34 9.13
C SER A 324 15.99 -2.14 8.78
N LEU A 325 17.04 -1.91 9.56
CA LEU A 325 17.96 -0.80 9.31
C LEU A 325 18.61 -0.85 7.91
N PHE A 326 18.86 -2.05 7.37
CA PHE A 326 19.40 -2.19 6.02
C PHE A 326 18.38 -1.80 4.94
N GLU A 327 17.14 -2.29 5.06
CA GLU A 327 16.01 -1.92 4.18
C GLU A 327 15.71 -0.42 4.24
N GLN A 328 15.83 0.18 5.43
CA GLN A 328 15.68 1.62 5.62
C GLN A 328 16.77 2.41 4.90
N LEU A 329 18.03 1.98 4.98
CA LEU A 329 19.14 2.62 4.28
C LEU A 329 18.99 2.50 2.75
N GLN A 330 18.55 1.35 2.26
CA GLN A 330 18.23 1.14 0.84
C GLN A 330 17.10 2.08 0.41
N LEU A 331 15.99 2.12 1.17
CA LEU A 331 14.87 3.03 0.93
C LEU A 331 15.33 4.49 0.90
N ALA A 332 16.17 4.93 1.83
CA ALA A 332 16.68 6.30 1.89
C ALA A 332 17.53 6.66 0.67
N ALA A 333 18.49 5.80 0.31
CA ALA A 333 19.40 6.04 -0.81
C ALA A 333 18.67 6.16 -2.14
N VAL A 334 17.69 5.27 -2.34
CA VAL A 334 16.96 5.11 -3.60
C VAL A 334 15.77 6.07 -3.66
N GLY A 335 15.10 6.31 -2.53
CA GLY A 335 13.89 7.13 -2.44
C GLY A 335 14.12 8.64 -2.54
N ILE A 336 15.20 9.20 -1.98
CA ILE A 336 15.50 10.64 -2.13
C ILE A 336 15.59 11.01 -3.61
N LEU A 337 16.21 10.14 -4.39
CA LEU A 337 16.38 10.35 -5.82
C LEU A 337 15.05 10.21 -6.56
N SER A 338 14.18 9.28 -6.15
CA SER A 338 12.84 9.17 -6.75
C SER A 338 11.96 10.42 -6.55
N PHE A 339 12.20 11.20 -5.48
CA PHE A 339 11.40 12.38 -5.13
C PHE A 339 11.66 13.62 -5.99
N PHE A 340 12.64 13.57 -6.89
CA PHE A 340 12.68 14.57 -7.96
C PHE A 340 11.45 14.45 -8.86
N GLY A 341 10.85 13.26 -8.99
CA GLY A 341 9.64 12.99 -9.77
C GLY A 341 8.31 13.24 -9.05
N PRO A 342 7.17 13.08 -9.76
CA PRO A 342 5.85 13.12 -9.13
C PRO A 342 5.77 12.09 -8.00
N ALA A 343 5.39 12.54 -6.79
CA ALA A 343 5.32 11.67 -5.61
C ALA A 343 4.44 10.41 -5.83
N LYS A 344 3.46 10.49 -6.71
CA LYS A 344 2.61 9.36 -7.10
C LYS A 344 3.43 8.24 -7.79
N ILE A 345 4.32 8.56 -8.71
CA ILE A 345 5.15 7.54 -9.39
C ILE A 345 6.19 6.99 -8.42
N ALA A 346 6.84 7.88 -7.67
CA ALA A 346 7.85 7.52 -6.68
C ALA A 346 7.30 6.51 -5.65
N VAL A 347 6.10 6.73 -5.11
CA VAL A 347 5.51 5.84 -4.10
C VAL A 347 5.20 4.46 -4.65
N GLY A 348 4.57 4.36 -5.83
CA GLY A 348 4.28 3.05 -6.43
C GLY A 348 5.56 2.24 -6.65
N TRP A 349 6.61 2.90 -7.12
CA TRP A 349 7.91 2.27 -7.29
C TRP A 349 8.59 1.90 -5.96
N LEU A 350 8.52 2.75 -4.95
CA LEU A 350 9.06 2.44 -3.61
C LEU A 350 8.32 1.29 -2.93
N LEU A 351 7.00 1.14 -3.17
CA LEU A 351 6.25 -0.02 -2.70
C LEU A 351 6.77 -1.30 -3.34
N ASN A 352 6.94 -1.32 -4.66
CA ASN A 352 7.51 -2.47 -5.37
C ASN A 352 8.92 -2.79 -4.88
N LEU A 353 9.76 -1.77 -4.69
CA LEU A 353 11.13 -1.92 -4.18
C LEU A 353 11.16 -2.65 -2.82
N MET A 354 10.22 -2.30 -1.93
CA MET A 354 10.12 -2.90 -0.60
C MET A 354 9.25 -4.17 -0.58
N ARG A 355 8.81 -4.66 -1.75
CA ARG A 355 7.87 -5.78 -1.90
C ARG A 355 6.58 -5.57 -1.09
N LEU A 356 6.05 -4.35 -1.07
CA LEU A 356 4.81 -4.02 -0.34
C LEU A 356 3.60 -4.03 -1.28
N PRO A 357 2.38 -4.33 -0.76
CA PRO A 357 1.19 -4.44 -1.60
C PRO A 357 0.93 -3.20 -2.46
N ALA A 358 0.79 -3.37 -3.77
CA ALA A 358 0.44 -2.31 -4.71
C ALA A 358 -0.93 -1.69 -4.39
N ASP A 359 -1.82 -2.40 -3.70
CA ASP A 359 -3.10 -1.83 -3.24
C ASP A 359 -2.90 -0.75 -2.17
N ALA A 360 -1.78 -0.78 -1.43
CA ALA A 360 -1.39 0.32 -0.55
C ALA A 360 -1.18 1.63 -1.32
N PHE A 361 -0.89 1.57 -2.61
CA PHE A 361 -0.86 2.76 -3.44
C PHE A 361 -2.21 3.48 -3.49
N ASN A 362 -3.31 2.72 -3.52
CA ASN A 362 -4.65 3.29 -3.47
C ASN A 362 -4.87 3.99 -2.12
N LEU A 363 -4.38 3.44 -1.01
CA LEU A 363 -4.39 4.10 0.30
C LEU A 363 -3.59 5.42 0.30
N TYR A 364 -2.44 5.45 -0.38
CA TYR A 364 -1.66 6.67 -0.54
C TYR A 364 -2.41 7.76 -1.32
N ILE A 365 -3.14 7.37 -2.36
CA ILE A 365 -3.97 8.29 -3.15
C ILE A 365 -5.16 8.76 -2.31
N SER A 366 -5.81 7.87 -1.55
CA SER A 366 -6.95 8.17 -0.71
C SER A 366 -6.63 9.17 0.41
N THR A 367 -5.40 9.13 0.96
CA THR A 367 -4.93 10.09 1.98
C THR A 367 -4.46 11.43 1.41
N SER A 368 -4.47 11.61 0.09
CA SER A 368 -3.83 12.73 -0.59
C SER A 368 -4.23 14.10 -0.05
N ILE A 369 -5.50 14.36 0.29
CA ILE A 369 -5.93 15.69 0.77
C ILE A 369 -5.28 16.06 2.08
N LEU A 370 -5.46 15.25 3.12
CA LEU A 370 -4.94 15.56 4.45
C LEU A 370 -3.41 15.61 4.40
N ARG A 371 -2.81 14.65 3.69
CA ARG A 371 -1.37 14.58 3.49
C ARG A 371 -0.82 15.82 2.80
N GLN A 372 -1.48 16.32 1.76
CA GLN A 372 -0.96 17.39 0.91
C GLN A 372 -0.84 18.73 1.64
N SER A 373 -1.78 19.07 2.54
CA SER A 373 -1.67 20.26 3.40
C SER A 373 -0.44 20.21 4.30
N PHE A 374 -0.23 19.10 5.01
CA PHE A 374 0.95 18.93 5.86
C PHE A 374 2.24 18.95 5.03
N THR A 375 2.24 18.25 3.89
CA THR A 375 3.37 18.19 2.94
C THR A 375 3.77 19.59 2.47
N ALA A 376 2.82 20.38 1.98
CA ALA A 376 3.08 21.72 1.46
C ALA A 376 3.58 22.68 2.55
N SER A 377 3.06 22.58 3.78
CA SER A 377 3.52 23.40 4.90
C SER A 377 4.97 23.08 5.31
N MET A 378 5.34 21.80 5.35
CA MET A 378 6.71 21.35 5.61
C MET A 378 7.65 21.79 4.50
N ALA A 379 7.24 21.62 3.23
CA ALA A 379 8.02 22.05 2.09
C ALA A 379 8.26 23.57 2.12
N CYS A 380 7.20 24.38 2.32
CA CYS A 380 7.29 25.83 2.44
C CYS A 380 8.28 26.27 3.53
N MET A 381 8.15 25.71 4.74
CA MET A 381 9.06 26.03 5.84
C MET A 381 10.49 25.56 5.55
N SER A 382 10.65 24.43 4.87
CA SER A 382 11.97 23.90 4.50
C SER A 382 12.65 24.74 3.42
N ILE A 383 11.93 25.23 2.40
CA ILE A 383 12.45 26.14 1.37
C ILE A 383 12.86 27.47 2.02
N PHE A 384 12.00 28.03 2.88
CA PHE A 384 12.31 29.24 3.64
C PHE A 384 13.57 29.07 4.49
N SER A 385 13.68 27.95 5.22
CA SER A 385 14.82 27.66 6.09
C SER A 385 16.10 27.42 5.30
N PHE A 386 16.02 26.64 4.22
CA PHE A 386 17.12 26.39 3.29
C PHE A 386 17.65 27.68 2.68
N ALA A 387 16.76 28.53 2.16
CA ALA A 387 17.13 29.80 1.55
C ALA A 387 17.75 30.75 2.57
N THR A 388 17.19 30.82 3.79
CA THR A 388 17.70 31.69 4.86
C THR A 388 19.09 31.27 5.33
N ILE A 389 19.31 29.98 5.60
CA ILE A 389 20.61 29.45 6.06
C ILE A 389 21.65 29.60 4.94
N SER A 390 21.29 29.26 3.71
CA SER A 390 22.19 29.36 2.56
C SER A 390 22.57 30.82 2.29
N ALA A 391 21.61 31.75 2.32
CA ALA A 391 21.88 33.18 2.17
C ALA A 391 22.75 33.72 3.32
N ALA A 392 22.52 33.30 4.56
CA ALA A 392 23.35 33.67 5.71
C ALA A 392 24.77 33.13 5.61
N LEU A 393 24.93 31.89 5.13
CA LEU A 393 26.24 31.29 4.87
C LEU A 393 26.98 32.06 3.80
N VAL A 394 26.37 32.35 2.65
CA VAL A 394 27.04 33.01 1.51
C VAL A 394 27.38 34.47 1.81
N SER A 395 26.49 35.21 2.48
CA SER A 395 26.75 36.59 2.91
C SER A 395 27.75 36.72 4.08
N GLY A 396 28.32 35.62 4.57
CA GLY A 396 29.24 35.64 5.71
C GLY A 396 28.59 36.03 7.04
N ARG A 397 27.25 36.09 7.10
CA ARG A 397 26.46 36.41 8.31
C ARG A 397 26.14 35.17 9.16
N CYS A 398 26.57 33.98 8.73
CA CYS A 398 26.42 32.76 9.50
C CYS A 398 27.31 32.80 10.75
N ARG A 399 26.70 32.64 11.93
CA ARG A 399 27.40 32.49 13.21
C ARG A 399 26.84 31.27 13.92
N LEU A 400 27.57 30.16 13.91
CA LEU A 400 27.16 28.95 14.61
C LEU A 400 27.21 29.17 16.13
N GLN A 401 26.04 29.29 16.75
CA GLN A 401 25.93 29.51 18.19
C GLN A 401 26.01 28.17 18.93
N ARG A 402 27.21 27.60 19.11
CA ARG A 402 27.43 26.23 19.64
C ARG A 402 26.62 25.90 20.91
N LYS A 403 26.50 26.83 21.85
CA LYS A 403 25.69 26.64 23.08
C LYS A 403 24.19 26.51 22.79
N LYS A 404 23.65 27.35 21.90
CA LYS A 404 22.25 27.24 21.47
C LYS A 404 22.03 26.00 20.61
N ALA A 405 22.97 25.66 19.73
CA ALA A 405 22.90 24.45 18.91
C ALA A 405 22.82 23.17 19.78
N ALA A 406 23.67 23.06 20.80
CA ALA A 406 23.63 21.92 21.73
C ALA A 406 22.31 21.86 22.52
N PHE A 407 21.83 23.01 23.01
CA PHE A 407 20.55 23.10 23.72
C PHE A 407 19.37 22.73 22.82
N SER A 408 19.30 23.29 21.61
CA SER A 408 18.26 23.00 20.63
C SER A 408 18.27 21.53 20.20
N LEU A 409 19.44 20.93 20.01
CA LEU A 409 19.56 19.51 19.67
C LEU A 409 19.05 18.62 20.81
N SER A 410 19.44 18.91 22.06
CA SER A 410 18.94 18.18 23.22
C SER A 410 17.43 18.33 23.39
N LEU A 411 16.89 19.53 23.14
CA LEU A 411 15.46 19.79 23.19
C LEU A 411 14.71 19.01 22.10
N ILE A 412 15.22 19.00 20.87
CA ILE A 412 14.63 18.25 19.75
C ILE A 412 14.59 16.75 20.06
N ILE A 413 15.70 16.18 20.55
CA ILE A 413 15.77 14.75 20.91
C ILE A 413 14.77 14.42 22.02
N LEU A 414 14.68 15.26 23.06
CA LEU A 414 13.73 15.06 24.16
C LEU A 414 12.28 15.11 23.66
N VAL A 415 11.91 16.12 22.88
CA VAL A 415 10.56 16.27 22.34
C VAL A 415 10.22 15.11 21.40
N MET A 416 11.15 14.70 20.53
CA MET A 416 10.99 13.53 19.67
C MET A 416 10.76 12.25 20.47
N ALA A 417 11.56 11.99 21.51
CA ALA A 417 11.43 10.80 22.33
C ALA A 417 10.08 10.75 23.05
N VAL A 418 9.65 11.87 23.65
CA VAL A 418 8.34 11.98 24.31
C VAL A 418 7.19 11.80 23.30
N LEU A 419 7.31 12.40 22.12
CA LEU A 419 6.29 12.30 21.09
C LEU A 419 6.16 10.88 20.52
N ILE A 420 7.28 10.25 20.18
CA ILE A 420 7.32 8.88 19.65
C ILE A 420 6.76 7.89 20.67
N THR A 421 7.22 7.97 21.92
CA THR A 421 6.73 7.07 22.99
C THR A 421 5.26 7.30 23.31
N GLY A 422 4.81 8.57 23.32
CA GLY A 422 3.41 8.92 23.53
C GLY A 422 2.50 8.42 22.39
N LEU A 423 2.92 8.59 21.14
CA LEU A 423 2.20 8.06 19.97
C LEU A 423 2.15 6.54 19.97
N ASN A 424 3.27 5.88 20.24
CA ASN A 424 3.34 4.43 20.33
C ASN A 424 2.36 3.89 21.38
N PHE A 425 2.37 4.47 22.58
CA PHE A 425 1.43 4.09 23.64
C PHE A 425 -0.04 4.36 23.26
N ALA A 426 -0.33 5.52 22.67
CA ALA A 426 -1.67 5.87 22.24
C ALA A 426 -2.19 4.93 21.15
N PHE A 427 -1.37 4.61 20.15
CA PHE A 427 -1.72 3.66 19.11
C PHE A 427 -1.86 2.24 19.67
N ALA A 428 -0.99 1.81 20.59
CA ALA A 428 -1.11 0.49 21.22
C ALA A 428 -2.47 0.33 21.92
N GLN A 429 -2.90 1.33 22.69
CA GLN A 429 -4.21 1.34 23.35
C GLN A 429 -5.37 1.41 22.36
N LEU A 430 -5.22 2.18 21.28
CA LEU A 430 -6.27 2.36 20.28
C LEU A 430 -6.45 1.11 19.39
N LEU A 431 -5.40 0.30 19.23
CA LEU A 431 -5.39 -0.89 18.37
C LEU A 431 -5.61 -2.20 19.16
N GLU A 432 -5.59 -2.17 20.50
CA GLU A 432 -5.69 -3.37 21.37
C GLU A 432 -6.97 -4.19 21.16
N ASN A 433 -8.04 -3.58 20.63
CA ASN A 433 -9.34 -4.23 20.39
C ASN A 433 -9.75 -4.29 18.91
N THR A 434 -8.86 -3.94 17.97
CA THR A 434 -9.22 -3.78 16.55
C THR A 434 -8.80 -4.99 15.69
N TYR A 435 -8.02 -5.92 16.25
CA TYR A 435 -7.57 -7.11 15.53
C TYR A 435 -8.62 -8.23 15.57
N HIS A 436 -9.32 -8.40 14.45
CA HIS A 436 -10.39 -9.40 14.25
C HIS A 436 -10.02 -10.45 13.18
N GLY A 437 -8.75 -10.61 12.78
CA GLY A 437 -8.38 -11.50 11.66
C GLY A 437 -8.95 -12.93 11.79
N GLY A 438 -8.85 -13.52 12.98
CA GLY A 438 -9.47 -14.82 13.29
C GLY A 438 -11.00 -14.78 13.39
N ASP A 439 -11.57 -13.65 13.83
CA ASP A 439 -13.03 -13.44 13.83
C ASP A 439 -13.59 -13.33 12.42
N ILE A 440 -12.83 -12.75 11.47
CA ILE A 440 -13.24 -12.59 10.07
C ILE A 440 -13.49 -13.96 9.45
N ILE A 441 -12.49 -14.85 9.40
CA ILE A 441 -12.66 -16.20 8.81
C ILE A 441 -13.72 -16.98 9.57
N SER A 442 -13.68 -17.00 10.91
CA SER A 442 -14.66 -17.76 11.69
C SER A 442 -16.07 -17.18 11.58
N SER A 443 -16.25 -15.96 11.08
CA SER A 443 -17.54 -15.33 10.80
C SER A 443 -17.99 -15.39 9.34
N MET A 444 -17.14 -15.86 8.43
CA MET A 444 -17.52 -16.02 7.03
C MET A 444 -18.67 -17.02 6.89
N GLU A 445 -19.56 -16.72 5.97
CA GLU A 445 -20.74 -17.52 5.64
C GLU A 445 -20.80 -17.71 4.13
N LEU A 446 -21.68 -18.60 3.66
CA LEU A 446 -21.95 -18.68 2.23
C LEU A 446 -22.52 -17.34 1.76
N PRO A 447 -21.98 -16.75 0.69
CA PRO A 447 -22.45 -15.46 0.22
C PRO A 447 -23.89 -15.55 -0.29
N GLU A 448 -24.63 -14.46 -0.11
CA GLU A 448 -25.96 -14.28 -0.66
C GLU A 448 -25.90 -14.06 -2.18
N ASP A 449 -26.88 -14.59 -2.91
CA ASP A 449 -27.07 -14.30 -4.32
C ASP A 449 -27.58 -12.85 -4.56
N GLU A 450 -27.78 -12.46 -5.82
CA GLU A 450 -28.31 -11.13 -6.17
C GLU A 450 -29.68 -10.81 -5.54
N GLN A 451 -30.41 -11.83 -5.07
CA GLN A 451 -31.72 -11.71 -4.44
C GLN A 451 -31.64 -11.69 -2.91
N GLY A 452 -30.42 -11.73 -2.35
CA GLY A 452 -30.19 -11.74 -0.90
C GLY A 452 -30.44 -13.10 -0.27
N VAL A 453 -30.43 -14.19 -1.05
CA VAL A 453 -30.70 -15.54 -0.56
C VAL A 453 -29.42 -16.35 -0.52
N ARG A 454 -29.16 -17.02 0.60
CA ARG A 454 -27.99 -17.90 0.72
C ARG A 454 -28.26 -19.28 0.09
N PRO A 455 -27.26 -19.93 -0.52
CA PRO A 455 -27.44 -21.24 -1.15
C PRO A 455 -27.96 -22.34 -0.21
N ASP A 456 -27.59 -22.29 1.08
CA ASP A 456 -28.03 -23.24 2.12
C ASP A 456 -29.49 -23.04 2.58
N GLU A 457 -30.11 -21.91 2.21
CA GLU A 457 -31.55 -21.67 2.42
C GLU A 457 -32.40 -22.26 1.28
N LEU A 458 -31.83 -22.37 0.08
CA LEU A 458 -32.49 -22.93 -1.10
C LEU A 458 -32.34 -24.45 -1.18
N ILE A 459 -31.18 -24.98 -0.77
CA ILE A 459 -30.82 -26.39 -0.89
C ILE A 459 -30.75 -27.03 0.50
N SER A 460 -31.60 -28.04 0.72
CA SER A 460 -31.63 -28.78 1.98
C SER A 460 -30.29 -29.45 2.23
N THR A 461 -29.64 -29.10 3.34
CA THR A 461 -28.27 -29.56 3.63
C THR A 461 -28.27 -30.51 4.83
N ARG A 462 -27.54 -31.62 4.70
CA ARG A 462 -27.26 -32.53 5.81
C ARG A 462 -25.77 -32.85 5.86
N VAL A 463 -25.15 -32.59 7.01
CA VAL A 463 -23.73 -32.88 7.25
C VAL A 463 -23.63 -34.11 8.16
N TYR A 464 -22.92 -35.13 7.70
CA TYR A 464 -22.59 -36.31 8.51
C TYR A 464 -21.21 -36.11 9.17
N PHE A 465 -21.04 -36.63 10.38
CA PHE A 465 -19.75 -36.63 11.10
C PHE A 465 -19.07 -38.00 11.11
N SER A 466 -19.74 -39.03 10.58
CA SER A 466 -19.23 -40.39 10.42
C SER A 466 -19.75 -41.01 9.13
N VAL A 467 -18.90 -41.76 8.43
CA VAL A 467 -19.27 -42.49 7.20
C VAL A 467 -20.37 -43.51 7.51
N ASN A 468 -20.31 -44.19 8.65
CA ASN A 468 -21.29 -45.20 9.05
C ASN A 468 -22.72 -44.64 9.14
N ASP A 469 -22.85 -43.40 9.64
CA ASP A 469 -24.15 -42.74 9.73
C ASP A 469 -24.71 -42.42 8.34
N SER A 470 -23.83 -42.10 7.39
CA SER A 470 -24.19 -41.82 6.00
C SER A 470 -24.59 -43.08 5.21
N LEU A 471 -24.06 -44.25 5.57
CA LEU A 471 -24.40 -45.51 4.90
C LEU A 471 -25.84 -45.94 5.17
N SER A 472 -26.40 -45.55 6.32
CA SER A 472 -27.78 -45.87 6.70
C SER A 472 -28.85 -45.21 5.80
N THR A 473 -28.48 -44.18 5.03
CA THR A 473 -29.38 -43.47 4.10
C THR A 473 -29.25 -43.93 2.65
N LEU A 474 -28.32 -44.86 2.36
CA LEU A 474 -28.17 -45.46 1.03
C LEU A 474 -29.28 -46.49 0.76
N PRO A 475 -29.92 -46.47 -0.43
CA PRO A 475 -30.83 -47.53 -0.85
C PRO A 475 -30.07 -48.87 -0.94
N PRO A 476 -30.66 -50.00 -0.48
CA PRO A 476 -29.99 -51.31 -0.46
C PRO A 476 -29.64 -51.88 -1.85
N ASP A 477 -30.24 -51.36 -2.93
CA ASP A 477 -30.03 -51.79 -4.32
C ASP A 477 -29.43 -50.67 -5.21
N TYR A 478 -28.60 -49.77 -4.67
CA TYR A 478 -27.98 -48.72 -5.48
C TYR A 478 -26.93 -49.32 -6.43
N PRO A 479 -27.10 -49.21 -7.76
CA PRO A 479 -26.13 -49.80 -8.69
C PRO A 479 -24.85 -48.94 -8.68
N PRO A 480 -23.67 -49.53 -8.41
CA PRO A 480 -22.40 -48.82 -8.54
C PRO A 480 -22.05 -48.47 -10.00
N GLU A 481 -22.81 -49.03 -10.96
CA GLU A 481 -22.63 -48.86 -12.39
C GLU A 481 -23.85 -48.16 -13.02
N GLY A 482 -23.60 -47.08 -13.76
CA GLY A 482 -24.65 -46.34 -14.45
C GLY A 482 -24.30 -44.87 -14.69
N ASP A 483 -25.24 -44.15 -15.30
CA ASP A 483 -25.07 -42.71 -15.55
C ASP A 483 -25.23 -41.92 -14.23
N THR A 484 -24.11 -41.60 -13.58
CA THR A 484 -24.01 -40.84 -12.31
C THR A 484 -24.91 -39.60 -12.28
N VAL A 485 -25.02 -38.85 -13.38
CA VAL A 485 -25.90 -37.66 -13.46
C VAL A 485 -27.37 -38.06 -13.28
N LYS A 486 -27.82 -39.15 -13.92
CA LYS A 486 -29.18 -39.66 -13.76
C LYS A 486 -29.41 -40.20 -12.35
N LEU A 487 -28.42 -40.87 -11.76
CA LEU A 487 -28.52 -41.37 -10.38
C LEU A 487 -28.70 -40.22 -9.38
N ILE A 488 -27.89 -39.17 -9.48
CA ILE A 488 -27.99 -37.97 -8.65
C ILE A 488 -29.37 -37.31 -8.83
N LYS A 489 -29.82 -37.11 -10.08
CA LYS A 489 -31.12 -36.50 -10.38
C LYS A 489 -32.31 -37.34 -9.91
N ASN A 490 -32.26 -38.66 -10.10
CA ASN A 490 -33.33 -39.56 -9.64
C ASN A 490 -33.43 -39.60 -8.11
N ARG A 491 -32.29 -39.55 -7.41
CA ARG A 491 -32.24 -39.45 -5.95
C ARG A 491 -32.60 -38.05 -5.44
N GLY A 492 -32.46 -37.03 -6.29
CA GLY A 492 -32.66 -35.62 -5.92
C GLY A 492 -31.64 -35.13 -4.89
N THR A 493 -30.52 -35.83 -4.70
CA THR A 493 -29.52 -35.54 -3.67
C THR A 493 -28.11 -35.71 -4.23
N LEU A 494 -27.28 -34.67 -4.13
CA LEU A 494 -25.84 -34.73 -4.39
C LEU A 494 -25.10 -35.11 -3.10
N ARG A 495 -24.26 -36.15 -3.14
CA ARG A 495 -23.43 -36.57 -2.00
C ARG A 495 -21.99 -36.11 -2.21
N VAL A 496 -21.51 -35.24 -1.33
CA VAL A 496 -20.19 -34.59 -1.46
C VAL A 496 -19.30 -35.05 -0.33
N GLY A 497 -18.16 -35.65 -0.68
CA GLY A 497 -17.10 -35.95 0.26
C GLY A 497 -16.43 -34.68 0.75
N TYR A 498 -16.26 -34.52 2.06
CA TYR A 498 -15.62 -33.35 2.66
C TYR A 498 -14.56 -33.70 3.72
N ASN A 499 -13.57 -32.82 3.88
CA ASN A 499 -12.59 -32.82 4.97
C ASN A 499 -12.55 -31.43 5.62
N SER A 500 -12.90 -31.34 6.90
CA SER A 500 -12.98 -30.05 7.61
C SER A 500 -11.63 -29.45 8.04
N ASN A 501 -10.51 -30.14 7.81
CA ASN A 501 -9.16 -29.66 8.13
C ASN A 501 -8.52 -28.87 6.98
N CYS A 502 -9.33 -28.24 6.11
CA CYS A 502 -8.89 -27.61 4.87
C CYS A 502 -9.33 -26.15 4.80
N ILE A 503 -8.97 -25.32 5.78
CA ILE A 503 -9.30 -23.88 5.80
C ILE A 503 -8.49 -23.14 4.71
N PRO A 504 -9.08 -22.24 3.88
CA PRO A 504 -10.46 -21.72 3.86
C PRO A 504 -11.42 -22.48 2.91
N PHE A 505 -11.02 -23.64 2.38
CA PHE A 505 -11.81 -24.40 1.40
C PHE A 505 -13.02 -25.13 2.00
N VAL A 506 -12.83 -25.78 3.16
CA VAL A 506 -13.87 -26.50 3.91
C VAL A 506 -13.54 -26.45 5.41
N TYR A 507 -14.42 -25.84 6.19
CA TYR A 507 -14.30 -25.75 7.65
C TYR A 507 -15.64 -25.45 8.30
N PHE A 508 -15.72 -25.58 9.63
CA PHE A 508 -16.88 -25.14 10.39
C PHE A 508 -16.66 -23.72 10.91
N ASN A 509 -17.59 -22.81 10.62
CA ASN A 509 -17.54 -21.45 11.15
C ASN A 509 -18.00 -21.39 12.63
N LYS A 510 -17.97 -20.20 13.23
CA LYS A 510 -18.38 -19.99 14.63
C LYS A 510 -19.83 -20.36 14.94
N ASN A 511 -20.69 -20.39 13.91
CA ASN A 511 -22.10 -20.78 14.01
C ASN A 511 -22.28 -22.31 13.92
N GLY A 512 -21.20 -23.06 13.66
CA GLY A 512 -21.23 -24.51 13.47
C GLY A 512 -21.68 -24.95 12.07
N SER A 513 -21.79 -24.00 11.12
CA SER A 513 -22.11 -24.30 9.73
C SER A 513 -20.86 -24.71 8.95
N LEU A 514 -20.98 -25.71 8.08
CA LEU A 514 -19.93 -26.08 7.14
C LEU A 514 -19.88 -25.03 6.02
N VAL A 515 -18.73 -24.37 5.85
CA VAL A 515 -18.51 -23.28 4.89
C VAL A 515 -17.14 -23.39 4.23
N GLY A 516 -16.92 -22.57 3.20
CA GLY A 516 -15.65 -22.47 2.48
C GLY A 516 -15.82 -22.49 0.97
N TYR A 517 -14.71 -22.29 0.26
CA TYR A 517 -14.70 -22.24 -1.21
C TYR A 517 -15.31 -23.48 -1.86
N ASP A 518 -14.88 -24.67 -1.44
CA ASP A 518 -15.34 -25.92 -2.04
C ASP A 518 -16.77 -26.26 -1.62
N VAL A 519 -17.19 -25.79 -0.44
CA VAL A 519 -18.58 -25.89 0.02
C VAL A 519 -19.48 -25.05 -0.88
N GLN A 520 -19.10 -23.81 -1.19
CA GLN A 520 -19.85 -22.97 -2.13
C GLN A 520 -19.92 -23.62 -3.52
N MET A 521 -18.79 -24.13 -4.02
CA MET A 521 -18.76 -24.86 -5.30
C MET A 521 -19.68 -26.09 -5.30
N ALA A 522 -19.85 -26.77 -4.16
CA ALA A 522 -20.79 -27.89 -4.04
C ALA A 522 -22.26 -27.44 -4.18
N TYR A 523 -22.61 -26.27 -3.65
CA TYR A 523 -23.94 -25.68 -3.85
C TYR A 523 -24.17 -25.31 -5.32
N ASP A 524 -23.20 -24.69 -5.97
CA ASP A 524 -23.30 -24.32 -7.38
C ASP A 524 -23.47 -25.55 -8.28
N LEU A 525 -22.75 -26.63 -7.98
CA LEU A 525 -22.92 -27.90 -8.67
C LEU A 525 -24.31 -28.50 -8.45
N ALA A 526 -24.85 -28.43 -7.23
CA ALA A 526 -26.20 -28.91 -6.94
C ALA A 526 -27.28 -28.10 -7.71
N GLN A 527 -27.10 -26.78 -7.82
CA GLN A 527 -27.96 -25.93 -8.64
C GLN A 527 -27.87 -26.29 -10.13
N LEU A 528 -26.66 -26.47 -10.67
CA LEU A 528 -26.44 -26.91 -12.05
C LEU A 528 -27.12 -28.26 -12.33
N LEU A 529 -27.04 -29.19 -11.39
CA LEU A 529 -27.67 -30.51 -11.48
C LEU A 529 -29.18 -30.48 -11.22
N ASN A 530 -29.73 -29.34 -10.80
CA ASN A 530 -31.13 -29.13 -10.44
C ASN A 530 -31.60 -30.12 -9.35
N VAL A 531 -30.79 -30.28 -8.30
CA VAL A 531 -31.13 -31.09 -7.12
C VAL A 531 -31.33 -30.20 -5.89
N SER A 532 -32.33 -30.52 -5.08
CA SER A 532 -32.76 -29.70 -3.95
C SER A 532 -32.13 -30.10 -2.61
N LYS A 533 -31.24 -31.10 -2.61
CA LYS A 533 -30.59 -31.62 -1.39
C LYS A 533 -29.11 -31.91 -1.59
N ILE A 534 -28.29 -31.55 -0.60
CA ILE A 534 -26.88 -31.94 -0.51
C ILE A 534 -26.65 -32.72 0.79
N GLU A 535 -25.86 -33.78 0.67
CA GLU A 535 -25.36 -34.57 1.80
C GLU A 535 -23.83 -34.52 1.84
N PHE A 536 -23.28 -33.87 2.87
CA PHE A 536 -21.84 -33.83 3.10
C PHE A 536 -21.40 -35.04 3.92
N VAL A 537 -20.51 -35.86 3.36
CA VAL A 537 -20.00 -37.10 3.98
C VAL A 537 -18.52 -36.91 4.31
N PRO A 538 -18.07 -37.21 5.54
CA PRO A 538 -16.67 -36.98 5.91
C PRO A 538 -15.78 -38.02 5.22
N VAL A 539 -14.69 -37.57 4.60
CA VAL A 539 -13.75 -38.40 3.85
C VAL A 539 -12.33 -38.07 4.28
N THR A 540 -11.46 -39.08 4.35
CA THR A 540 -10.02 -38.91 4.58
C THR A 540 -9.27 -39.15 3.28
N GLY A 541 -8.05 -38.61 3.12
CA GLY A 541 -7.34 -38.81 1.86
C GLY A 541 -6.92 -40.26 1.58
N ASP A 542 -6.92 -41.14 2.59
CA ASP A 542 -6.69 -42.58 2.46
C ASP A 542 -7.97 -43.33 2.04
N SER A 543 -9.13 -42.95 2.59
CA SER A 543 -10.42 -43.58 2.25
C SER A 543 -11.05 -43.04 0.96
N LEU A 544 -10.59 -41.89 0.48
CA LEU A 544 -11.17 -41.15 -0.64
C LEU A 544 -11.39 -42.02 -1.91
N PRO A 545 -10.42 -42.82 -2.38
CA PRO A 545 -10.62 -43.64 -3.57
C PRO A 545 -11.72 -44.68 -3.39
N ASP A 546 -11.75 -45.34 -2.22
CA ASP A 546 -12.73 -46.37 -1.89
C ASP A 546 -14.13 -45.78 -1.70
N ASP A 547 -14.24 -44.63 -1.02
CA ASP A 547 -15.51 -43.93 -0.77
C ASP A 547 -16.15 -43.46 -2.09
N LEU A 548 -15.35 -42.98 -3.05
CA LEU A 548 -15.83 -42.64 -4.39
C LEU A 548 -16.26 -43.89 -5.17
N ASN A 549 -15.39 -44.91 -5.23
CA ASN A 549 -15.63 -46.09 -6.06
C ASN A 549 -16.76 -46.99 -5.53
N SER A 550 -17.07 -46.92 -4.23
CA SER A 550 -18.19 -47.62 -3.59
C SER A 550 -19.50 -46.83 -3.60
N GLY A 551 -19.50 -45.58 -4.06
CA GLY A 551 -20.69 -44.73 -4.13
C GLY A 551 -21.12 -44.11 -2.78
N VAL A 552 -20.22 -44.10 -1.79
CA VAL A 552 -20.41 -43.37 -0.53
C VAL A 552 -20.53 -41.86 -0.79
N CYS A 553 -19.78 -41.33 -1.75
CA CYS A 553 -19.95 -39.98 -2.28
C CYS A 553 -19.87 -39.99 -3.80
N ASP A 554 -20.53 -39.02 -4.45
CA ASP A 554 -20.50 -38.89 -5.92
C ASP A 554 -19.25 -38.12 -6.38
N ILE A 555 -18.78 -37.19 -5.57
CA ILE A 555 -17.64 -36.28 -5.81
C ILE A 555 -17.02 -35.90 -4.45
N VAL A 556 -15.71 -35.64 -4.40
CA VAL A 556 -15.06 -35.04 -3.21
C VAL A 556 -14.66 -33.61 -3.54
N MET A 557 -15.00 -32.67 -2.65
CA MET A 557 -14.73 -31.25 -2.84
C MET A 557 -14.07 -30.73 -1.56
N SER A 558 -12.74 -30.90 -1.47
CA SER A 558 -11.91 -30.52 -0.31
C SER A 558 -10.43 -30.44 -0.70
N SER A 559 -10.04 -29.41 -1.46
CA SER A 559 -8.65 -29.06 -1.80
C SER A 559 -7.80 -30.25 -2.27
N VAL A 560 -8.39 -31.13 -3.08
CA VAL A 560 -7.76 -32.40 -3.41
C VAL A 560 -6.65 -32.18 -4.44
N THR A 561 -5.43 -32.45 -4.00
CA THR A 561 -4.24 -32.41 -4.85
C THR A 561 -4.24 -33.54 -5.89
N VAL A 562 -3.99 -33.19 -7.15
CA VAL A 562 -3.74 -34.14 -8.24
C VAL A 562 -2.33 -34.75 -8.05
N THR A 563 -2.26 -36.07 -7.99
CA THR A 563 -1.00 -36.83 -7.89
C THR A 563 -1.01 -37.99 -8.87
N PRO A 564 0.16 -38.40 -9.41
CA PRO A 564 0.27 -39.57 -10.29
C PRO A 564 -0.35 -40.83 -9.67
N GLU A 565 -0.14 -41.06 -8.38
CA GLU A 565 -0.64 -42.24 -7.66
C GLU A 565 -2.18 -42.28 -7.65
N ARG A 566 -2.84 -41.14 -7.40
CA ARG A 566 -4.29 -41.08 -7.38
C ARG A 566 -4.92 -41.19 -8.77
N LEU A 567 -4.22 -40.78 -9.84
CA LEU A 567 -4.72 -40.91 -11.21
C LEU A 567 -4.95 -42.37 -11.64
N ASP A 568 -4.28 -43.32 -10.98
CA ASP A 568 -4.49 -44.75 -11.23
C ASP A 568 -5.76 -45.29 -10.54
N GLU A 569 -6.22 -44.66 -9.45
CA GLU A 569 -7.30 -45.17 -8.60
C GLU A 569 -8.65 -44.46 -8.83
N ILE A 570 -8.62 -43.20 -9.25
CA ILE A 570 -9.76 -42.30 -9.43
C ILE A 570 -9.56 -41.37 -10.63
N LYS A 571 -10.61 -40.67 -11.05
CA LYS A 571 -10.52 -39.65 -12.11
C LYS A 571 -10.62 -38.24 -11.51
N PHE A 572 -9.97 -37.28 -12.13
CA PHE A 572 -10.04 -35.86 -11.74
C PHE A 572 -10.69 -35.01 -12.83
N THR A 573 -11.39 -33.96 -12.40
CA THR A 573 -11.78 -32.86 -13.29
C THR A 573 -10.56 -32.13 -13.85
N GLU A 574 -10.78 -31.21 -14.78
CA GLU A 574 -9.84 -30.10 -14.98
C GLU A 574 -9.59 -29.40 -13.64
N SER A 575 -8.36 -28.92 -13.44
CA SER A 575 -7.99 -28.15 -12.27
C SER A 575 -8.89 -26.91 -12.18
N TYR A 576 -9.46 -26.65 -11.00
CA TYR A 576 -10.21 -25.42 -10.75
C TYR A 576 -9.33 -24.34 -10.12
N MET A 577 -8.20 -24.74 -9.51
CA MET A 577 -7.28 -23.82 -8.83
C MET A 577 -5.84 -24.35 -8.89
N THR A 578 -4.91 -23.42 -9.10
CA THR A 578 -3.47 -23.65 -8.90
C THR A 578 -3.08 -22.96 -7.61
N VAL A 579 -2.39 -23.70 -6.73
CA VAL A 579 -1.95 -23.24 -5.41
C VAL A 579 -0.44 -23.43 -5.25
N HIS A 580 0.17 -22.81 -4.24
CA HIS A 580 1.64 -22.72 -4.16
C HIS A 580 2.17 -23.42 -2.92
N MET A 581 3.15 -24.33 -3.06
CA MET A 581 3.76 -24.97 -1.88
C MET A 581 4.45 -23.94 -0.98
N ALA A 582 4.20 -24.09 0.32
CA ALA A 582 4.75 -23.20 1.33
C ALA A 582 4.98 -23.92 2.67
N PHE A 583 5.75 -23.27 3.54
CA PHE A 583 5.76 -23.60 4.95
C PHE A 583 5.02 -22.53 5.77
N VAL A 584 4.23 -22.95 6.75
CA VAL A 584 3.85 -22.09 7.88
C VAL A 584 4.93 -22.20 8.94
N VAL A 585 5.51 -21.06 9.28
CA VAL A 585 6.71 -20.96 10.14
C VAL A 585 6.56 -19.82 11.12
N ARG A 586 7.36 -19.81 12.19
CA ARG A 586 7.47 -18.61 13.03
C ARG A 586 7.97 -17.45 12.18
N ASP A 587 7.30 -16.31 12.25
CA ASP A 587 7.53 -15.14 11.39
C ASP A 587 9.03 -14.75 11.31
N GLU A 588 9.70 -14.72 12.46
CA GLU A 588 11.14 -14.40 12.57
C GLU A 588 12.05 -15.32 11.74
N ARG A 589 11.61 -16.56 11.46
CA ARG A 589 12.36 -17.59 10.74
C ARG A 589 11.99 -17.69 9.26
N LYS A 590 11.00 -16.93 8.77
CA LYS A 590 10.50 -17.02 7.37
C LYS A 590 11.60 -17.05 6.32
N LYS A 591 12.63 -16.20 6.49
CA LYS A 591 13.74 -16.09 5.53
C LYS A 591 14.57 -17.38 5.40
N GLU A 592 14.60 -18.24 6.41
CA GLU A 592 15.29 -19.55 6.37
C GLU A 592 14.59 -20.56 5.45
N PHE A 593 13.30 -20.34 5.14
CA PHE A 593 12.41 -21.33 4.53
C PHE A 593 11.94 -20.98 3.11
N LEU A 594 12.46 -19.92 2.51
CA LEU A 594 12.07 -19.48 1.15
C LEU A 594 12.68 -20.34 0.05
N LYS A 595 13.89 -20.86 0.26
CA LYS A 595 14.64 -21.60 -0.76
C LYS A 595 14.83 -23.04 -0.36
N LEU A 596 14.36 -23.94 -1.20
CA LEU A 596 14.36 -25.37 -0.93
C LEU A 596 15.78 -25.94 -0.72
N GLU A 597 16.78 -25.42 -1.42
CA GLU A 597 18.20 -25.79 -1.23
C GLU A 597 18.76 -25.39 0.14
N GLU A 598 18.26 -24.30 0.72
CA GLU A 598 18.68 -23.84 2.05
C GLU A 598 18.00 -24.67 3.12
N VAL A 599 16.70 -24.95 2.96
CA VAL A 599 15.92 -25.80 3.88
C VAL A 599 16.52 -27.20 3.98
N ARG A 600 16.95 -27.79 2.85
CA ARG A 600 17.58 -29.13 2.82
C ARG A 600 18.89 -29.23 3.60
N LYS A 601 19.52 -28.09 3.94
CA LYS A 601 20.78 -28.04 4.71
C LYS A 601 20.54 -27.90 6.22
N ILE A 602 19.28 -27.74 6.65
CA ILE A 602 18.95 -27.60 8.07
C ILE A 602 18.99 -29.00 8.71
N ASP A 603 19.95 -29.19 9.63
CA ASP A 603 20.06 -30.42 10.41
C ASP A 603 18.90 -30.55 11.40
N ASP A 604 18.45 -31.79 11.64
CA ASP A 604 17.38 -32.15 12.59
C ASP A 604 16.02 -31.45 12.37
N LEU A 605 15.75 -30.94 11.16
CA LEU A 605 14.50 -30.26 10.82
C LEU A 605 13.28 -31.18 11.00
N ARG A 606 12.28 -30.74 11.77
CA ARG A 606 11.00 -31.43 11.94
C ARG A 606 9.91 -30.75 11.11
N ILE A 607 9.38 -31.46 10.14
CA ILE A 607 8.34 -30.95 9.23
C ILE A 607 7.00 -31.60 9.57
N ALA A 608 6.05 -30.81 10.04
CA ALA A 608 4.67 -31.25 10.20
C ALA A 608 3.98 -31.34 8.84
N VAL A 609 3.19 -32.39 8.65
CA VAL A 609 2.31 -32.59 7.49
C VAL A 609 0.97 -33.12 7.98
N LEU A 610 -0.13 -32.62 7.43
CA LEU A 610 -1.45 -33.18 7.71
C LEU A 610 -1.47 -34.64 7.25
N ASN A 611 -1.85 -35.53 8.16
CA ASN A 611 -1.92 -36.96 7.94
C ASN A 611 -2.93 -37.29 6.83
N ASN A 612 -2.70 -38.40 6.12
CA ASN A 612 -3.56 -38.87 5.03
C ASN A 612 -3.75 -37.83 3.90
N THR A 613 -2.71 -37.03 3.61
CA THR A 613 -2.66 -36.09 2.47
C THR A 613 -1.50 -36.42 1.53
N ALA A 614 -1.58 -35.91 0.30
CA ALA A 614 -0.49 -36.01 -0.68
C ALA A 614 0.82 -35.39 -0.16
N PHE A 615 0.73 -34.36 0.69
CA PHE A 615 1.88 -33.64 1.23
C PHE A 615 2.80 -34.51 2.09
N ALA A 616 2.31 -35.59 2.70
CA ALA A 616 3.18 -36.50 3.46
C ALA A 616 4.20 -37.23 2.57
N GLY A 617 3.77 -37.66 1.37
CA GLY A 617 4.64 -38.27 0.37
C GLY A 617 5.61 -37.24 -0.21
N VAL A 618 5.06 -36.10 -0.65
CA VAL A 618 5.84 -34.99 -1.23
C VAL A 618 6.90 -34.47 -0.26
N ALA A 619 6.58 -34.30 1.02
CA ALA A 619 7.55 -33.87 2.03
C ALA A 619 8.70 -34.86 2.20
N SER A 620 8.40 -36.16 2.18
CA SER A 620 9.40 -37.23 2.31
C SER A 620 10.36 -37.26 1.12
N GLU A 621 9.86 -36.96 -0.09
CA GLU A 621 10.67 -36.90 -1.32
C GLU A 621 11.50 -35.60 -1.39
N LEU A 622 10.90 -34.46 -1.08
CA LEU A 622 11.58 -33.16 -1.15
C LEU A 622 12.61 -32.96 -0.04
N PHE A 623 12.39 -33.55 1.14
CA PHE A 623 13.19 -33.36 2.35
C PHE A 623 13.62 -34.68 3.01
N PRO A 624 14.43 -35.52 2.34
CA PRO A 624 14.78 -36.86 2.82
C PRO A 624 15.60 -36.87 4.13
N GLY A 625 16.24 -35.74 4.48
CA GLY A 625 16.98 -35.57 5.72
C GLY A 625 16.15 -35.04 6.89
N ALA A 626 14.91 -34.62 6.66
CA ALA A 626 14.03 -34.07 7.68
C ALA A 626 13.21 -35.16 8.37
N LYS A 627 12.86 -34.92 9.64
CA LYS A 627 11.91 -35.76 10.37
C LYS A 627 10.48 -35.33 10.04
N ILE A 628 9.79 -36.14 9.25
CA ILE A 628 8.37 -35.90 8.92
C ILE A 628 7.48 -36.28 10.09
N VAL A 629 6.73 -35.31 10.61
CA VAL A 629 5.76 -35.45 11.71
C VAL A 629 4.36 -35.40 11.12
N LYS A 630 3.64 -36.52 11.17
CA LYS A 630 2.25 -36.58 10.71
C LYS A 630 1.33 -36.09 11.83
N ILE A 631 0.48 -35.11 11.56
CA ILE A 631 -0.50 -34.55 12.50
C ILE A 631 -1.92 -34.84 12.01
N ASP A 632 -2.86 -35.12 12.92
CA ASP A 632 -4.24 -35.47 12.53
C ASP A 632 -5.13 -34.23 12.36
N SER A 633 -4.80 -33.14 13.05
CA SER A 633 -5.37 -31.81 12.81
C SER A 633 -4.29 -30.79 12.50
N ILE A 634 -4.58 -29.86 11.59
CA ILE A 634 -3.70 -28.70 11.31
C ILE A 634 -3.45 -27.87 12.57
N TRP A 635 -4.40 -27.87 13.52
CA TRP A 635 -4.30 -27.11 14.77
C TRP A 635 -3.28 -27.69 15.75
N ASP A 636 -2.98 -29.00 15.66
CA ASP A 636 -1.99 -29.67 16.52
C ASP A 636 -0.58 -29.08 16.35
N PHE A 637 -0.29 -28.50 15.18
CA PHE A 637 0.97 -27.79 14.90
C PHE A 637 1.13 -26.52 15.74
N PHE A 638 0.04 -25.79 15.98
CA PHE A 638 0.07 -24.52 16.70
C PHE A 638 0.00 -24.72 18.23
N ASP A 639 -0.67 -25.78 18.67
CA ASP A 639 -0.86 -26.08 20.09
C ASP A 639 0.33 -26.83 20.73
N GLY A 640 1.20 -27.43 19.92
CA GLY A 640 2.32 -28.26 20.37
C GLY A 640 3.70 -27.81 19.87
N ASP A 641 4.75 -28.30 20.52
CA ASP A 641 6.14 -28.15 20.05
C ASP A 641 6.61 -29.41 19.29
N GLN A 642 5.72 -29.97 18.46
CA GLN A 642 5.95 -31.26 17.82
C GLN A 642 6.82 -31.15 16.56
N ALA A 643 6.75 -30.01 15.87
CA ALA A 643 7.48 -29.73 14.63
C ALA A 643 7.94 -28.27 14.56
N ASP A 644 8.91 -28.00 13.68
CA ASP A 644 9.49 -26.66 13.51
C ASP A 644 8.73 -25.83 12.47
N VAL A 645 8.17 -26.51 11.46
CA VAL A 645 7.42 -25.93 10.35
C VAL A 645 6.25 -26.83 9.95
N LEU A 646 5.18 -26.27 9.41
CA LEU A 646 4.08 -27.00 8.80
C LEU A 646 4.15 -26.87 7.28
N PHE A 647 4.19 -27.99 6.57
CA PHE A 647 4.21 -28.02 5.11
C PHE A 647 2.79 -28.10 4.55
N THR A 648 2.42 -27.10 3.74
CA THR A 648 1.07 -26.91 3.19
C THR A 648 1.17 -26.03 1.94
N THR A 649 0.08 -25.36 1.56
CA THR A 649 0.04 -24.35 0.50
C THR A 649 0.02 -22.94 1.08
N ALA A 650 0.38 -21.94 0.28
CA ALA A 650 0.35 -20.56 0.69
C ALA A 650 -1.09 -20.12 1.04
N GLU A 651 -2.03 -20.50 0.18
CA GLU A 651 -3.45 -20.18 0.28
C GLU A 651 -4.06 -20.70 1.58
N GLU A 652 -3.76 -21.93 1.98
CA GLU A 652 -4.19 -22.48 3.28
C GLU A 652 -3.40 -21.87 4.44
N GLY A 653 -2.08 -21.74 4.28
CA GLY A 653 -1.17 -21.26 5.31
C GLY A 653 -1.51 -19.86 5.79
N TYR A 654 -1.79 -18.91 4.89
CA TYR A 654 -2.11 -17.53 5.27
C TYR A 654 -3.40 -17.47 6.08
N THR A 655 -4.40 -18.29 5.72
CA THR A 655 -5.63 -18.44 6.49
C THR A 655 -5.38 -18.98 7.90
N MET A 656 -4.43 -19.90 8.07
CA MET A 656 -4.05 -20.37 9.41
C MET A 656 -3.32 -19.29 10.23
N THR A 657 -2.49 -18.44 9.60
CA THR A 657 -1.81 -17.35 10.31
C THR A 657 -2.78 -16.29 10.83
N LEU A 658 -3.95 -16.11 10.21
CA LEU A 658 -4.98 -15.17 10.67
C LEU A 658 -5.48 -15.45 12.08
N VAL A 659 -5.53 -16.72 12.48
CA VAL A 659 -5.84 -17.16 13.85
C VAL A 659 -4.59 -17.36 14.73
N HIS A 660 -3.40 -17.44 14.13
CA HIS A 660 -2.11 -17.61 14.83
C HIS A 660 -1.08 -16.53 14.41
N PRO A 661 -1.19 -15.29 14.92
CA PRO A 661 -0.45 -14.13 14.42
C PRO A 661 1.06 -14.12 14.75
N PHE A 662 1.59 -15.20 15.31
CA PHE A 662 3.04 -15.41 15.53
C PHE A 662 3.71 -16.21 14.41
N TYR A 663 2.91 -16.65 13.44
CA TYR A 663 3.35 -17.42 12.29
C TYR A 663 3.16 -16.59 11.02
N ASP A 664 4.02 -16.86 10.04
CA ASP A 664 3.95 -16.33 8.68
C ASP A 664 4.16 -17.49 7.70
N VAL A 665 3.89 -17.25 6.42
CA VAL A 665 3.99 -18.20 5.34
C VAL A 665 5.26 -17.96 4.52
N ALA A 666 6.10 -18.98 4.41
CA ALA A 666 7.27 -19.01 3.54
C ALA A 666 6.92 -19.76 2.24
N ILE A 667 6.57 -19.00 1.19
CA ILE A 667 6.30 -19.54 -0.15
C ILE A 667 7.63 -19.88 -0.83
N PHE A 668 7.73 -21.04 -1.48
CA PHE A 668 8.99 -21.45 -2.11
C PHE A 668 9.34 -20.59 -3.33
N GLU A 669 10.59 -20.14 -3.41
CA GLU A 669 11.17 -19.44 -4.56
C GLU A 669 11.97 -20.42 -5.44
N PRO A 670 11.88 -20.34 -6.79
CA PRO A 670 10.97 -19.50 -7.58
C PRO A 670 9.54 -20.08 -7.60
N HIS A 671 8.53 -19.23 -7.37
CA HIS A 671 7.14 -19.64 -7.10
C HIS A 671 6.53 -20.55 -8.17
N GLY A 672 6.70 -20.24 -9.46
CA GLY A 672 6.15 -21.04 -10.55
C GLY A 672 6.74 -22.45 -10.72
N SER A 673 7.75 -22.82 -9.93
CA SER A 673 8.32 -24.18 -9.92
C SER A 673 7.70 -25.09 -8.85
N TYR A 674 6.89 -24.55 -7.95
CA TYR A 674 6.32 -25.27 -6.81
C TYR A 674 4.80 -25.10 -6.74
N GLU A 675 4.16 -25.12 -7.91
CA GLU A 675 2.72 -25.08 -8.06
C GLU A 675 2.10 -26.47 -7.90
N VAL A 676 0.90 -26.50 -7.32
CA VAL A 676 0.10 -27.71 -7.09
C VAL A 676 -1.28 -27.49 -7.70
N LEU A 677 -1.83 -28.53 -8.31
CA LEU A 677 -3.15 -28.47 -8.94
C LEU A 677 -4.20 -29.06 -8.01
N TYR A 678 -5.24 -28.27 -7.73
CA TYR A 678 -6.44 -28.72 -7.04
C TYR A 678 -7.54 -29.03 -8.07
N ALA A 679 -8.08 -30.25 -8.00
CA ALA A 679 -9.13 -30.73 -8.88
C ALA A 679 -10.12 -31.60 -8.10
N TYR A 680 -11.36 -31.72 -8.58
CA TYR A 680 -12.36 -32.54 -7.91
C TYR A 680 -12.26 -34.00 -8.39
N PRO A 681 -11.97 -34.96 -7.49
CA PRO A 681 -11.97 -36.35 -7.85
C PRO A 681 -13.39 -36.94 -7.90
N VAL A 682 -13.54 -37.91 -8.78
CA VAL A 682 -14.75 -38.69 -9.01
C VAL A 682 -14.39 -40.16 -9.20
N ALA A 683 -15.36 -41.05 -9.00
CA ALA A 683 -15.16 -42.49 -9.13
C ALA A 683 -14.55 -42.89 -10.49
N LYS A 684 -13.69 -43.91 -10.50
CA LYS A 684 -13.03 -44.42 -11.70
C LYS A 684 -14.03 -44.94 -12.74
N ASN A 685 -15.07 -45.61 -12.26
CA ASN A 685 -16.17 -46.14 -13.08
C ASN A 685 -17.36 -45.18 -13.20
N ASN A 686 -17.13 -43.87 -13.07
CA ASN A 686 -18.17 -42.88 -13.29
C ASN A 686 -18.74 -42.91 -14.72
N SER A 687 -19.93 -42.35 -14.89
CA SER A 687 -20.56 -42.13 -16.19
C SER A 687 -19.63 -41.44 -17.19
N GLU A 688 -19.65 -41.89 -18.46
CA GLU A 688 -19.01 -41.17 -19.58
C GLU A 688 -19.49 -39.72 -19.71
N THR A 689 -20.62 -39.36 -19.09
CA THR A 689 -21.20 -38.00 -19.14
C THR A 689 -20.84 -37.12 -17.94
N PHE A 690 -20.53 -37.69 -16.77
CA PHE A 690 -20.40 -36.90 -15.54
C PHE A 690 -19.12 -36.05 -15.52
N LEU A 691 -17.97 -36.67 -15.83
CA LEU A 691 -16.70 -35.94 -15.85
C LEU A 691 -16.66 -34.84 -16.93
N PRO A 692 -17.10 -35.06 -18.18
CA PRO A 692 -17.20 -33.98 -19.15
C PRO A 692 -18.14 -32.84 -18.74
N LEU A 693 -19.27 -33.15 -18.07
CA LEU A 693 -20.17 -32.14 -17.53
C LEU A 693 -19.46 -31.26 -16.50
N LEU A 694 -18.73 -31.88 -15.56
CA LEU A 694 -17.97 -31.16 -14.54
C LEU A 694 -16.88 -30.26 -15.15
N ASN A 695 -16.12 -30.77 -16.13
CA ASN A 695 -15.10 -29.98 -16.81
C ASN A 695 -15.71 -28.79 -17.54
N TYR A 696 -16.85 -28.98 -18.21
CA TYR A 696 -17.55 -27.89 -18.87
C TYR A 696 -18.11 -26.86 -17.88
N TRP A 697 -18.60 -27.31 -16.73
CA TRP A 697 -19.05 -26.43 -15.66
C TRP A 697 -17.91 -25.60 -15.05
N ILE A 698 -16.79 -26.21 -14.69
CA ILE A 698 -15.60 -25.49 -14.20
C ILE A 698 -15.13 -24.45 -15.22
N LYS A 699 -15.19 -24.81 -16.51
CA LYS A 699 -14.89 -23.87 -17.59
C LYS A 699 -15.87 -22.70 -17.63
N ILE A 700 -17.18 -22.93 -17.48
CA ILE A 700 -18.18 -21.86 -17.37
C ILE A 700 -17.84 -20.96 -16.18
N GLU A 701 -17.67 -21.51 -14.98
CA GLU A 701 -17.32 -20.75 -13.78
C GLU A 701 -16.07 -19.88 -14.00
N ARG A 702 -15.08 -20.42 -14.71
CA ARG A 702 -13.86 -19.67 -15.09
C ARG A 702 -14.15 -18.55 -16.08
N ASP A 703 -14.80 -18.87 -17.19
CA ASP A 703 -15.01 -17.95 -18.32
C ASP A 703 -15.93 -16.78 -17.93
N TYR A 704 -16.84 -16.98 -16.97
CA TYR A 704 -17.72 -15.93 -16.42
C TYR A 704 -17.12 -15.17 -15.23
N GLY A 705 -15.92 -15.53 -14.75
CA GLY A 705 -15.24 -14.86 -13.63
C GLY A 705 -15.75 -15.24 -12.25
N GLU A 706 -16.59 -16.27 -12.14
CA GLU A 706 -17.16 -16.75 -10.88
C GLU A 706 -16.08 -17.40 -9.99
N LEU A 707 -15.13 -18.14 -10.59
CA LEU A 707 -13.99 -18.69 -9.82
C LEU A 707 -13.16 -17.58 -9.18
N ASP A 708 -12.93 -16.46 -9.89
CA ASP A 708 -12.17 -15.32 -9.40
C ASP A 708 -12.92 -14.60 -8.26
N SER A 709 -14.24 -14.43 -8.40
CA SER A 709 -15.09 -13.83 -7.35
C SER A 709 -15.08 -14.66 -6.06
N LYS A 710 -15.16 -15.98 -6.18
CA LYS A 710 -15.08 -16.90 -5.03
C LYS A 710 -13.67 -16.91 -4.43
N TYR A 711 -12.63 -16.81 -5.27
CA TYR A 711 -11.24 -16.74 -4.82
C TYR A 711 -10.99 -15.45 -4.04
N ASP A 712 -11.48 -14.33 -4.56
CA ASP A 712 -11.43 -13.02 -3.91
C ASP A 712 -12.09 -13.04 -2.53
N TYR A 713 -13.23 -13.72 -2.40
CA TYR A 713 -13.95 -13.83 -1.12
C TYR A 713 -13.26 -14.76 -0.12
N TRP A 714 -13.05 -16.03 -0.49
CA TRP A 714 -12.60 -17.05 0.45
C TRP A 714 -11.09 -17.04 0.69
N ILE A 715 -10.30 -16.71 -0.33
CA ILE A 715 -8.82 -16.77 -0.26
C ILE A 715 -8.22 -15.41 0.06
N LEU A 716 -8.72 -14.34 -0.58
CA LEU A 716 -8.20 -12.99 -0.36
C LEU A 716 -8.98 -12.19 0.71
N GLY A 717 -10.08 -12.74 1.22
CA GLY A 717 -10.89 -12.11 2.29
C GLY A 717 -11.59 -10.82 1.87
N LYS A 718 -11.80 -10.59 0.57
CA LYS A 718 -12.51 -9.41 0.06
C LYS A 718 -14.01 -9.57 0.29
N SER A 719 -14.68 -8.53 0.77
CA SER A 719 -16.14 -8.55 0.92
C SER A 719 -16.83 -8.67 -0.45
N GLN A 720 -17.76 -9.63 -0.59
CA GLN A 720 -18.63 -9.75 -1.78
C GLN A 720 -19.74 -8.71 -1.82
N LYS A 721 -19.91 -7.89 -0.77
CA LYS A 721 -20.87 -6.79 -0.83
C LYS A 721 -20.45 -5.83 -1.93
N GLY A 722 -21.12 -5.94 -3.07
CA GLY A 722 -21.17 -4.90 -4.07
C GLY A 722 -21.53 -3.60 -3.38
N TYR A 723 -20.71 -2.58 -3.59
CA TYR A 723 -20.95 -1.17 -3.28
C TYR A 723 -21.91 -0.93 -2.10
N GLU A 724 -21.43 -1.08 -0.85
CA GLU A 724 -22.19 -0.47 0.25
C GLU A 724 -22.26 1.04 0.01
N PRO A 725 -23.45 1.65 0.00
CA PRO A 725 -23.58 3.08 -0.24
C PRO A 725 -22.79 3.83 0.83
N ARG A 726 -21.92 4.74 0.40
CA ARG A 726 -20.95 5.38 1.28
C ARG A 726 -21.68 6.26 2.29
N TRP A 727 -21.15 6.27 3.52
CA TRP A 727 -21.74 7.02 4.61
C TRP A 727 -21.90 8.50 4.25
N SER A 728 -23.11 9.03 4.38
CA SER A 728 -23.43 10.44 4.18
C SER A 728 -24.49 10.92 5.15
N VAL A 729 -24.46 12.21 5.48
CA VAL A 729 -25.50 12.80 6.35
C VAL A 729 -26.88 12.67 5.71
N ILE A 730 -26.99 12.82 4.38
CA ILE A 730 -28.28 12.76 3.70
C ILE A 730 -28.92 11.35 3.73
N GLN A 731 -28.13 10.29 3.65
CA GLN A 731 -28.61 8.90 3.61
C GLN A 731 -28.65 8.25 5.00
N ASN A 732 -27.58 8.40 5.80
CA ASN A 732 -27.41 7.67 7.06
C ASN A 732 -27.93 8.42 8.30
N VAL A 733 -28.04 9.76 8.24
CA VAL A 733 -28.55 10.57 9.37
C VAL A 733 -29.96 11.08 9.08
N LEU A 734 -30.19 11.60 7.88
CA LEU A 734 -31.45 12.23 7.49
C LEU A 734 -32.41 11.27 6.76
N HIS A 735 -31.91 10.16 6.20
CA HIS A 735 -32.68 9.18 5.42
C HIS A 735 -33.50 9.82 4.27
N TRP A 736 -32.97 10.85 3.62
CA TRP A 736 -33.64 11.57 2.53
C TRP A 736 -33.44 10.94 1.15
N VAL A 737 -32.43 10.08 1.02
CA VAL A 737 -32.11 9.33 -0.19
C VAL A 737 -31.81 7.89 0.26
N ASN A 738 -32.25 6.91 -0.52
CA ASN A 738 -32.07 5.48 -0.24
C ASN A 738 -30.80 4.94 -0.86
#